data_AF-A0A9Q5BTH1-F1
#
_entry.id   AF-A0A9Q5BTH1-F1
#
_cell.length_a   1.000
_cell.length_b   1.000
_cell.length_c   1.000
_cell.angle_alpha   90.00
_cell.angle_beta   90.00
_cell.angle_gamma   90.00
#
_symmetry.space_group_name_H-M   'P 1'
#
loop_
_entity.id
_entity.type
_entity.pdbx_description
1 polymer ?
#
loop_
_entity_poly.entity_id
_entity_poly.type
_entity_poly.pdbx_seq_one_letter_code
_entity_poly.pdbx_strand_id
1 'polypeptide(L)'
;MSEINKKKSLSVGQIICIILATFLMLVQMYSWGKTFGRMPLSTLMRFVPGMLDKATLVLVPMVFGAVYSKKKIRPTEAYRFWIIAVVTLVLLYLVNFFKRPGSFNMWKLWGVFFPVLTSTSVLLAGLIFSILAQPYLYELQHRITTKQNLLLLSALTLVGFATSAGTMYFNYSIYGAYLILYFAWGMFLANVKIPKKVFGWSIAAGVFSFFVMFIGVPGFNGVYWYQRLSGRSSVYSWTPKFLSNPASPFLFLMVLAAFLIFRKVIVSYSAKDMRFFIPVIIFMDAPIIGGFASSFRFTNSAGFNKFLMIVIMMIAALALNYLYNRFLFRIKPIKKTVEFFNNHDNLAEVLEYGWKNFTAWVVENRVRLLTWGWFYILSLVSFLIESDNLRIQITTATDINALIFLLGTRFFAIILTAIFLDAMFAIFYFITTRYWTSTILVSVITIGWAIANKTKLNLRGEPIYPTELDEIVNWKTLLPMVGQQKVIMIAVALVIVIALTIFLEIKFPIKKKGSWKRRGIWALLSLLLFMTPARFNHDGGIIYHINRGFDNKQSFRNPERDIQINGPVLNFLNYFDLQIMNKPSNYSKATINHLNEKYGKIADEINKTRKNTLKDQTIVYNLSESFVDPYTFPTVKIDPKVPNPVRFIQSMKDRSTYGSMLSAGYGGGTANMEWETLTGFNMGMFKSTLTPYVQIVPNYDFYPTLGMDFNYKSAVHPFIGTYYSRVEDYKRFKFNKFVYLGSKYKIIDQKKLGKSSYNSDFTTYANGLKQINSMKGGQFINLISIQNHMPYNNWYPNNEYMGKVSGELFNTAAAREQMATYIKGVQYTDKAVKKFIGQIDKIKKPITIVFYGDHYPSILSQNYTAKYPVQMHATRYFIYSNKYAREHGAKEKLTHNTNYVNTSDFTAMMLEQTNSKVTPYQALLTEVHKKLPAITINFNGDKGFQLVDQKGHFVDPKKLTSEQQAILNDYEMVQYDMTAGQAYGLKAKGFYKLNN
;
A
#
# COMPACT_ATOMS: atom_id res chain seq x y z
N MET A 1 37.10 -43.45 -3.11
CA MET A 1 37.49 -43.25 -4.51
C MET A 1 37.63 -44.63 -5.13
N SER A 2 36.55 -45.21 -5.69
CA SER A 2 36.55 -46.45 -6.51
C SER A 2 35.14 -46.81 -7.05
N GLU A 3 34.37 -45.82 -7.53
CA GLU A 3 33.19 -46.09 -8.38
C GLU A 3 33.25 -45.18 -9.61
N ILE A 4 34.25 -45.42 -10.45
CA ILE A 4 34.15 -45.14 -11.88
C ILE A 4 33.42 -46.35 -12.47
N ASN A 5 32.11 -46.46 -12.22
CA ASN A 5 31.27 -47.51 -12.79
C ASN A 5 30.39 -46.89 -13.89
N LYS A 6 30.53 -47.47 -15.09
CA LYS A 6 29.91 -47.12 -16.37
C LYS A 6 28.56 -46.38 -16.24
N LYS A 7 28.48 -45.13 -16.74
CA LYS A 7 27.21 -44.47 -17.06
C LYS A 7 26.47 -45.35 -18.08
N LYS A 8 25.50 -46.17 -17.66
CA LYS A 8 24.46 -46.62 -18.59
C LYS A 8 23.64 -45.38 -18.95
N SER A 9 23.69 -44.96 -20.21
CA SER A 9 22.75 -43.98 -20.74
C SER A 9 21.32 -44.51 -20.58
N LEU A 10 20.37 -43.62 -20.33
CA LEU A 10 18.96 -43.99 -20.28
C LEU A 10 18.53 -44.61 -21.61
N SER A 11 17.68 -45.63 -21.57
CA SER A 11 17.08 -46.21 -22.77
C SER A 11 16.07 -45.25 -23.40
N VAL A 12 15.76 -45.45 -24.69
CA VAL A 12 14.76 -44.64 -25.41
C VAL A 12 13.41 -44.65 -24.68
N GLY A 13 12.97 -45.81 -24.19
CA GLY A 13 11.73 -45.93 -23.42
C GLY A 13 11.76 -45.16 -22.09
N GLN A 14 12.91 -45.13 -21.40
CA GLN A 14 13.09 -44.34 -20.17
C GLN A 14 13.03 -42.83 -20.46
N ILE A 15 13.58 -42.37 -21.59
CA ILE A 15 13.56 -40.96 -21.99
C ILE A 15 12.14 -40.53 -22.32
N ILE A 16 11.41 -41.33 -23.10
CA ILE A 16 10.00 -41.06 -23.45
C ILE A 16 9.15 -40.93 -22.18
N CYS A 17 9.32 -41.82 -21.21
CA CYS A 17 8.57 -41.77 -19.95
C CYS A 17 8.89 -40.51 -19.12
N ILE A 18 10.15 -40.06 -19.07
CA ILE A 18 10.51 -38.80 -18.38
C ILE A 18 9.88 -37.60 -19.08
N ILE A 19 9.95 -37.53 -20.41
CA ILE A 19 9.37 -36.43 -21.19
C ILE A 19 7.85 -36.37 -20.97
N LEU A 20 7.17 -37.51 -21.07
CA LEU A 20 5.72 -37.60 -20.87
C LEU A 20 5.33 -37.20 -19.43
N ALA A 21 6.03 -37.72 -18.42
CA ALA A 21 5.77 -37.36 -17.03
C ALA A 21 5.97 -35.87 -16.77
N THR A 22 7.05 -35.29 -17.31
CA THR A 22 7.33 -33.85 -17.19
C THR A 22 6.23 -33.02 -17.83
N PHE A 23 5.80 -33.39 -19.03
CA PHE A 23 4.71 -32.70 -19.73
C PHE A 23 3.42 -32.73 -18.90
N LEU A 24 3.01 -33.91 -18.42
CA LEU A 24 1.79 -34.06 -17.60
C LEU A 24 1.85 -33.22 -16.32
N MET A 25 3.00 -33.20 -15.64
CA MET A 25 3.24 -32.38 -14.45
C MET A 25 3.22 -30.87 -14.73
N LEU A 26 3.65 -30.41 -15.90
CA LEU A 26 3.63 -28.97 -16.22
C LEU A 26 2.27 -28.51 -16.77
N VAL A 27 1.53 -29.38 -17.45
CA VAL A 27 0.19 -29.06 -17.98
C VAL A 27 -0.80 -28.67 -16.87
N GLN A 28 -0.67 -29.26 -15.69
CA GLN A 28 -1.53 -28.95 -14.53
C GLN A 28 -1.37 -27.53 -13.96
N MET A 29 -0.30 -26.79 -14.32
CA MET A 29 -0.12 -25.40 -13.91
C MET A 29 -1.19 -24.44 -14.47
N TYR A 30 -1.90 -24.86 -15.53
CA TYR A 30 -2.87 -24.03 -16.22
C TYR A 30 -4.29 -24.54 -16.07
N SER A 31 -5.22 -23.60 -15.88
CA SER A 31 -6.64 -23.89 -16.11
C SER A 31 -6.93 -23.86 -17.61
N TRP A 32 -7.51 -24.95 -18.12
CA TRP A 32 -7.87 -25.11 -19.53
C TRP A 32 -9.36 -24.90 -19.81
N GLY A 33 -10.17 -24.60 -18.79
CA GLY A 33 -11.62 -24.48 -18.92
C GLY A 33 -12.10 -23.36 -19.86
N LYS A 34 -11.28 -22.31 -20.08
CA LYS A 34 -11.58 -21.24 -21.04
C LYS A 34 -11.09 -21.53 -22.46
N THR A 35 -10.26 -22.56 -22.65
CA THR A 35 -9.61 -22.87 -23.93
C THR A 35 -10.54 -23.66 -24.88
N PHE A 36 -11.52 -24.41 -24.34
CA PHE A 36 -12.34 -25.37 -25.10
C PHE A 36 -13.78 -24.90 -25.42
N GLY A 37 -14.11 -23.61 -25.27
CA GLY A 37 -15.43 -23.06 -25.64
C GLY A 37 -16.64 -23.65 -24.88
N ARG A 38 -17.85 -23.46 -25.42
CA ARG A 38 -19.13 -23.97 -24.85
C ARG A 38 -19.49 -25.38 -25.34
N MET A 39 -18.53 -26.30 -25.49
CA MET A 39 -18.84 -27.69 -25.84
C MET A 39 -19.25 -28.51 -24.59
N PRO A 40 -20.12 -29.53 -24.71
CA PRO A 40 -20.46 -30.41 -23.58
C PRO A 40 -19.23 -31.06 -22.93
N LEU A 41 -18.24 -31.45 -23.75
CA LEU A 41 -16.96 -32.02 -23.31
C LEU A 41 -16.07 -30.99 -22.57
N SER A 42 -16.24 -29.70 -22.82
CA SER A 42 -15.43 -28.65 -22.18
C SER A 42 -15.69 -28.54 -20.67
N THR A 43 -16.90 -28.89 -20.24
CA THR A 43 -17.29 -28.95 -18.82
C THR A 43 -16.55 -30.08 -18.10
N LEU A 44 -16.37 -31.24 -18.73
CA LEU A 44 -15.61 -32.38 -18.19
C LEU A 44 -14.10 -32.07 -18.16
N MET A 45 -13.57 -31.57 -19.28
CA MET A 45 -12.14 -31.26 -19.44
C MET A 45 -11.63 -30.15 -18.50
N ARG A 46 -12.54 -29.34 -17.93
CA ARG A 46 -12.21 -28.32 -16.93
C ARG A 46 -11.65 -28.90 -15.63
N PHE A 47 -12.05 -30.11 -15.24
CA PHE A 47 -11.65 -30.74 -13.97
C PHE A 47 -10.39 -31.61 -14.10
N VAL A 48 -10.02 -31.99 -15.33
CA VAL A 48 -8.87 -32.84 -15.61
C VAL A 48 -7.56 -32.31 -15.02
N PRO A 49 -7.19 -31.02 -15.15
CA PRO A 49 -5.95 -30.51 -14.54
C PRO A 49 -5.92 -30.67 -13.02
N GLY A 50 -7.07 -30.46 -12.35
CA GLY A 50 -7.19 -30.66 -10.91
C GLY A 50 -7.10 -32.12 -10.51
N MET A 51 -7.72 -33.02 -11.28
CA MET A 51 -7.59 -34.47 -11.07
C MET A 51 -6.15 -34.95 -11.29
N LEU A 52 -5.48 -34.44 -12.33
CA LEU A 52 -4.07 -34.72 -12.60
C LEU A 52 -3.18 -34.24 -11.44
N ASP A 53 -3.39 -33.02 -10.93
CA ASP A 53 -2.67 -32.52 -9.75
C ASP A 53 -2.78 -33.46 -8.55
N LYS A 54 -3.99 -33.93 -8.23
CA LYS A 54 -4.21 -34.86 -7.12
C LYS A 54 -3.63 -36.25 -7.39
N ALA A 55 -3.69 -36.73 -8.62
CA ALA A 55 -3.03 -37.97 -9.02
C ALA A 55 -1.50 -37.86 -8.91
N THR A 56 -0.91 -36.73 -9.30
CA THR A 56 0.53 -36.45 -9.19
C THR A 56 1.00 -36.50 -7.74
N LEU A 57 0.21 -35.94 -6.80
CA LEU A 57 0.51 -36.00 -5.35
C LEU A 57 0.63 -37.44 -4.82
N VAL A 58 -0.04 -38.42 -5.44
CA VAL A 58 0.00 -39.83 -5.02
C VAL A 58 1.05 -40.61 -5.83
N LEU A 59 1.05 -40.43 -7.16
CA LEU A 59 1.88 -41.18 -8.09
C LEU A 59 3.37 -40.86 -7.94
N VAL A 60 3.74 -39.58 -7.79
CA VAL A 60 5.15 -39.17 -7.70
C VAL A 60 5.82 -39.77 -6.45
N PRO A 61 5.24 -39.69 -5.24
CA PRO A 61 5.78 -40.41 -4.08
C PRO A 61 5.89 -41.92 -4.29
N MET A 62 4.90 -42.58 -4.91
CA MET A 62 4.99 -44.01 -5.23
C MET A 62 6.16 -44.33 -6.17
N VAL A 63 6.35 -43.53 -7.22
CA VAL A 63 7.46 -43.68 -8.17
C VAL A 63 8.80 -43.53 -7.46
N PHE A 64 8.94 -42.50 -6.62
CA PHE A 64 10.15 -42.30 -5.83
C PHE A 64 10.36 -43.48 -4.87
N GLY A 65 9.35 -43.90 -4.11
CA GLY A 65 9.43 -45.04 -3.21
C GLY A 65 9.93 -46.31 -3.90
N ALA A 66 9.45 -46.58 -5.11
CA ALA A 66 9.87 -47.73 -5.90
C ALA A 66 11.33 -47.67 -6.34
N VAL A 67 11.85 -46.50 -6.70
CA VAL A 67 13.26 -46.32 -7.07
C VAL A 67 14.17 -46.40 -5.85
N TYR A 68 13.71 -45.87 -4.72
CA TYR A 68 14.42 -45.83 -3.45
C TYR A 68 14.24 -47.10 -2.60
N SER A 69 13.58 -48.14 -3.10
CA SER A 69 13.34 -49.39 -2.35
C SER A 69 14.54 -50.34 -2.28
N LYS A 70 15.55 -50.13 -3.13
CA LYS A 70 16.65 -51.09 -3.37
C LYS A 70 17.66 -51.18 -2.22
N LYS A 71 17.88 -50.08 -1.49
CA LYS A 71 18.84 -49.99 -0.38
C LYS A 71 18.43 -48.89 0.59
N LYS A 72 18.94 -48.97 1.83
CA LYS A 72 18.84 -47.85 2.78
C LYS A 72 19.50 -46.62 2.20
N ILE A 73 18.84 -45.47 2.33
CA ILE A 73 19.40 -44.18 1.92
C ILE A 73 19.85 -43.36 3.12
N ARG A 74 20.75 -42.41 2.87
CA ARG A 74 21.20 -41.45 3.88
C ARG A 74 20.40 -40.15 3.78
N PRO A 75 20.35 -39.34 4.85
CA PRO A 75 19.72 -38.02 4.83
C PRO A 75 20.27 -37.05 3.74
N THR A 76 21.43 -37.38 3.16
CA THR A 76 22.04 -36.67 2.03
C THR A 76 21.11 -36.47 0.85
N GLU A 77 20.24 -37.43 0.54
CA GLU A 77 19.30 -37.29 -0.58
C GLU A 77 18.22 -36.24 -0.29
N ALA A 78 17.72 -36.16 0.94
CA ALA A 78 16.77 -35.12 1.34
C ALA A 78 17.40 -33.73 1.23
N TYR A 79 18.66 -33.58 1.66
CA TYR A 79 19.41 -32.33 1.47
C TYR A 79 19.61 -31.99 0.00
N ARG A 80 19.92 -32.98 -0.85
CA ARG A 80 20.05 -32.79 -2.31
C ARG A 80 18.74 -32.29 -2.93
N PHE A 81 17.59 -32.83 -2.52
CA PHE A 81 16.29 -32.35 -3.00
C PHE A 81 16.04 -30.91 -2.56
N TRP A 82 16.26 -30.62 -1.27
CA TRP A 82 16.07 -29.28 -0.72
C TRP A 82 16.95 -28.24 -1.41
N ILE A 83 18.25 -28.48 -1.60
CA ILE A 83 19.15 -27.49 -2.22
C ILE A 83 18.84 -27.28 -3.71
N ILE A 84 18.47 -28.35 -4.44
CA ILE A 84 18.01 -28.22 -5.83
C ILE A 84 16.75 -27.35 -5.89
N ALA A 85 15.78 -27.59 -5.00
CA ALA A 85 14.56 -26.82 -4.92
C ALA A 85 14.82 -25.33 -4.60
N VAL A 86 15.63 -25.03 -3.57
CA VAL A 86 15.96 -23.66 -3.18
C VAL A 86 16.66 -22.93 -4.31
N VAL A 87 17.67 -23.54 -4.96
CA VAL A 87 18.37 -22.88 -6.07
C VAL A 87 17.43 -22.68 -7.27
N THR A 88 16.54 -23.64 -7.56
CA THR A 88 15.52 -23.47 -8.60
C THR A 88 14.59 -22.29 -8.28
N LEU A 89 14.11 -22.20 -7.04
CA LEU A 89 13.23 -21.12 -6.57
C LEU A 89 13.93 -19.76 -6.62
N VAL A 90 15.21 -19.66 -6.24
CA VAL A 90 16.00 -18.42 -6.33
C VAL A 90 16.08 -17.95 -7.78
N LEU A 91 16.45 -18.83 -8.71
CA LEU A 91 16.54 -18.50 -10.14
C LEU A 91 15.19 -18.06 -10.69
N LEU A 92 14.12 -18.80 -10.37
CA LEU A 92 12.77 -18.48 -10.80
C LEU A 92 12.29 -17.14 -10.24
N TYR A 93 12.57 -16.87 -8.96
CA TYR A 93 12.19 -15.62 -8.30
C TYR A 93 12.96 -14.42 -8.87
N LEU A 94 14.25 -14.57 -9.19
CA LEU A 94 15.06 -13.56 -9.87
C LEU A 94 14.48 -13.22 -11.26
N VAL A 95 14.18 -14.24 -12.07
CA VAL A 95 13.55 -14.04 -13.39
C VAL A 95 12.19 -13.34 -13.24
N ASN A 96 11.38 -13.76 -12.27
CA ASN A 96 10.10 -13.11 -12.00
C ASN A 96 10.27 -11.67 -11.50
N PHE A 97 11.28 -11.37 -10.69
CA PHE A 97 11.58 -10.01 -10.23
C PHE A 97 11.88 -9.08 -11.40
N PHE A 98 12.78 -9.46 -12.30
CA PHE A 98 13.11 -8.62 -13.48
C PHE A 98 11.95 -8.50 -14.46
N LYS A 99 11.09 -9.52 -14.57
CA LYS A 99 9.91 -9.47 -15.45
C LYS A 99 8.73 -8.70 -14.84
N ARG A 100 8.55 -8.80 -13.51
CA ARG A 100 7.40 -8.26 -12.75
C ARG A 100 7.89 -7.74 -11.39
N PRO A 101 8.66 -6.64 -11.36
CA PRO A 101 9.28 -6.18 -10.12
C PRO A 101 8.24 -5.75 -9.07
N GLY A 102 7.07 -5.25 -9.50
CA GLY A 102 5.93 -4.97 -8.60
C GLY A 102 5.32 -6.19 -7.89
N SER A 103 5.69 -7.42 -8.26
CA SER A 103 5.25 -8.64 -7.57
C SER A 103 6.16 -9.05 -6.41
N PHE A 104 7.29 -8.34 -6.24
CA PHE A 104 8.26 -8.54 -5.16
C PHE A 104 7.63 -8.25 -3.79
N ASN A 105 7.89 -9.16 -2.85
CA ASN A 105 7.55 -8.99 -1.44
C ASN A 105 8.41 -9.95 -0.62
N MET A 106 8.85 -9.49 0.55
CA MET A 106 9.72 -10.24 1.46
C MET A 106 9.12 -11.56 1.97
N TRP A 107 7.80 -11.69 2.14
CA TRP A 107 7.14 -12.96 2.47
C TRP A 107 7.35 -14.03 1.40
N LYS A 108 7.35 -13.64 0.11
CA LYS A 108 7.62 -14.59 -0.97
C LYS A 108 9.10 -14.96 -1.01
N LEU A 109 9.99 -14.00 -0.74
CA LEU A 109 11.43 -14.26 -0.65
C LEU A 109 11.75 -15.20 0.53
N TRP A 110 11.06 -15.04 1.66
CA TRP A 110 11.13 -15.98 2.78
C TRP A 110 10.76 -17.41 2.35
N GLY A 111 9.69 -17.56 1.56
CA GLY A 111 9.27 -18.86 1.03
C GLY A 111 10.19 -19.48 -0.02
N VAL A 112 11.11 -18.72 -0.59
CA VAL A 112 12.17 -19.25 -1.48
C VAL A 112 13.23 -20.01 -0.69
N PHE A 113 13.63 -19.48 0.48
CA PHE A 113 14.68 -20.09 1.31
C PHE A 113 14.15 -21.19 2.24
N PHE A 114 12.87 -21.13 2.61
CA PHE A 114 12.25 -22.08 3.54
C PHE A 114 11.02 -22.79 2.94
N PRO A 115 11.13 -23.43 1.76
CA PRO A 115 9.98 -23.89 0.98
C PRO A 115 9.11 -24.95 1.67
N VAL A 116 9.67 -25.69 2.64
CA VAL A 116 8.92 -26.66 3.46
C VAL A 116 8.16 -25.96 4.60
N LEU A 117 8.73 -24.94 5.25
CA LEU A 117 8.05 -24.22 6.32
C LEU A 117 6.92 -23.33 5.79
N THR A 118 7.14 -22.74 4.61
CA THR A 118 6.19 -21.79 4.01
C THR A 118 5.18 -22.44 3.09
N SER A 119 5.15 -23.77 3.00
CA SER A 119 4.22 -24.49 2.12
C SER A 119 4.32 -24.10 0.65
N THR A 120 5.56 -23.91 0.16
CA THR A 120 5.83 -23.56 -1.25
C THR A 120 5.48 -24.69 -2.20
N SER A 121 5.67 -25.95 -1.79
CA SER A 121 5.15 -27.14 -2.49
C SER A 121 4.91 -28.26 -1.48
N VAL A 122 3.68 -28.77 -1.45
CA VAL A 122 3.31 -29.90 -0.58
C VAL A 122 3.94 -31.19 -1.09
N LEU A 123 4.05 -31.37 -2.40
CA LEU A 123 4.71 -32.52 -3.00
C LEU A 123 6.21 -32.56 -2.65
N LEU A 124 6.92 -31.43 -2.79
CA LEU A 124 8.33 -31.36 -2.40
C LEU A 124 8.54 -31.70 -0.92
N ALA A 125 7.72 -31.11 -0.04
CA ALA A 125 7.79 -31.38 1.39
C ALA A 125 7.53 -32.86 1.70
N GLY A 126 6.50 -33.46 1.08
CA GLY A 126 6.19 -34.87 1.24
C GLY A 126 7.29 -35.79 0.74
N LEU A 127 7.97 -35.46 -0.37
CA LEU A 127 9.14 -36.20 -0.84
C LEU A 127 10.32 -36.09 0.14
N ILE A 128 10.59 -34.90 0.67
CA ILE A 128 11.64 -34.72 1.69
C ILE A 128 11.33 -35.56 2.93
N PHE A 129 10.10 -35.50 3.46
CA PHE A 129 9.68 -36.32 4.59
C PHE A 129 9.77 -37.82 4.28
N SER A 130 9.38 -38.23 3.07
CA SER A 130 9.46 -39.63 2.64
C SER A 130 10.90 -40.14 2.58
N ILE A 131 11.83 -39.34 2.06
CA ILE A 131 13.25 -39.69 2.00
C ILE A 131 13.85 -39.79 3.40
N LEU A 132 13.45 -38.90 4.33
CA LEU A 132 13.87 -38.96 5.73
C LEU A 132 13.28 -40.18 6.47
N ALA A 133 12.05 -40.58 6.13
CA ALA A 133 11.40 -41.77 6.68
C ALA A 133 11.88 -43.10 6.06
N GLN A 134 12.45 -43.04 4.84
CA GLN A 134 12.79 -44.23 4.05
C GLN A 134 13.64 -45.27 4.79
N PRO A 135 14.68 -44.92 5.57
CA PRO A 135 15.52 -45.94 6.23
C PRO A 135 14.72 -46.79 7.21
N TYR A 136 13.83 -46.16 7.97
CA TYR A 136 12.93 -46.83 8.92
C TYR A 136 11.86 -47.66 8.19
N LEU A 137 11.31 -47.14 7.10
CA LEU A 137 10.39 -47.90 6.24
C LEU A 137 11.07 -49.11 5.62
N TYR A 138 12.33 -48.96 5.18
CA TYR A 138 13.11 -50.04 4.61
C TYR A 138 13.31 -51.16 5.65
N GLU A 139 13.75 -50.82 6.86
CA GLU A 139 13.90 -51.81 7.94
C GLU A 139 12.58 -52.48 8.31
N LEU A 140 11.51 -51.71 8.46
CA LEU A 140 10.18 -52.22 8.80
C LEU A 140 9.67 -53.20 7.75
N GLN A 141 9.71 -52.81 6.46
CA GLN A 141 9.19 -53.65 5.37
C GLN A 141 10.01 -54.93 5.16
N HIS A 142 11.30 -54.93 5.50
CA HIS A 142 12.13 -56.14 5.43
C HIS A 142 12.00 -57.03 6.67
N ARG A 143 11.61 -56.47 7.83
CA ARG A 143 11.39 -57.24 9.07
C ARG A 143 10.08 -58.04 9.04
N ILE A 144 9.07 -57.59 8.30
CA ILE A 144 7.75 -58.23 8.25
C ILE A 144 7.49 -58.95 6.92
N THR A 145 6.59 -59.94 6.93
CA THR A 145 6.24 -60.72 5.72
C THR A 145 5.53 -59.88 4.67
N THR A 146 5.51 -60.33 3.41
CA THR A 146 4.76 -59.67 2.32
C THR A 146 3.27 -59.51 2.65
N LYS A 147 2.65 -60.49 3.31
CA LYS A 147 1.24 -60.42 3.74
C LYS A 147 1.03 -59.36 4.82
N GLN A 148 1.91 -59.30 5.82
CA GLN A 148 1.86 -58.28 6.88
C GLN A 148 2.08 -56.87 6.33
N ASN A 149 3.02 -56.69 5.39
CA ASN A 149 3.23 -55.43 4.69
C ASN A 149 1.96 -54.98 3.96
N LEU A 150 1.34 -55.89 3.19
CA LEU A 150 0.11 -55.60 2.47
C LEU A 150 -1.02 -55.21 3.43
N LEU A 151 -1.23 -55.98 4.50
CA LEU A 151 -2.25 -55.68 5.52
C LEU A 151 -2.00 -54.33 6.20
N LEU A 152 -0.77 -54.04 6.60
CA LEU A 152 -0.41 -52.79 7.27
C LEU A 152 -0.65 -51.58 6.34
N LEU A 153 -0.16 -51.64 5.11
CA LEU A 153 -0.33 -50.56 4.14
C LEU A 153 -1.81 -50.36 3.76
N SER A 154 -2.55 -51.45 3.56
CA SER A 154 -4.00 -51.39 3.32
C SER A 154 -4.76 -50.81 4.52
N ALA A 155 -4.44 -51.20 5.75
CA ALA A 155 -5.07 -50.66 6.95
C ALA A 155 -4.80 -49.16 7.10
N LEU A 156 -3.55 -48.71 6.95
CA LEU A 156 -3.20 -47.29 7.02
C LEU A 156 -3.87 -46.47 5.91
N THR A 157 -3.99 -47.02 4.70
CA THR A 157 -4.72 -46.39 3.60
C THR A 157 -6.21 -46.30 3.88
N LEU A 158 -6.83 -47.35 4.45
CA LEU A 158 -8.23 -47.32 4.87
C LEU A 158 -8.49 -46.31 5.99
N VAL A 159 -7.59 -46.22 6.98
CA VAL A 159 -7.66 -45.18 8.02
C VAL A 159 -7.60 -43.80 7.37
N GLY A 160 -6.65 -43.56 6.47
CA GLY A 160 -6.57 -42.29 5.74
C GLY A 160 -7.83 -41.95 4.95
N PHE A 161 -8.49 -42.95 4.35
CA PHE A 161 -9.77 -42.77 3.67
C PHE A 161 -10.88 -42.38 4.65
N ALA A 162 -10.99 -43.11 5.77
CA ALA A 162 -12.00 -42.88 6.79
C ALA A 162 -11.82 -41.53 7.51
N THR A 163 -10.59 -41.15 7.85
CA THR A 163 -10.29 -39.94 8.62
C THR A 163 -10.21 -38.68 7.76
N SER A 164 -9.90 -38.80 6.47
CA SER A 164 -9.87 -37.63 5.59
C SER A 164 -11.27 -37.18 5.20
N ALA A 165 -12.21 -38.11 5.03
CA ALA A 165 -13.58 -37.86 4.57
C ALA A 165 -13.62 -36.77 3.48
N GLY A 166 -12.72 -36.78 2.49
CA GLY A 166 -12.65 -35.75 1.43
C GLY A 166 -12.32 -34.30 1.85
N THR A 167 -12.03 -34.03 3.13
CA THR A 167 -11.80 -32.69 3.69
C THR A 167 -10.33 -32.34 3.94
N MET A 168 -9.40 -33.28 3.74
CA MET A 168 -7.97 -33.00 3.91
C MET A 168 -7.46 -32.04 2.82
N TYR A 169 -6.98 -30.86 3.24
CA TYR A 169 -6.50 -29.81 2.34
C TYR A 169 -4.98 -29.88 2.17
N PHE A 170 -4.51 -30.40 1.03
CA PHE A 170 -3.09 -30.44 0.67
C PHE A 170 -2.55 -29.06 0.23
N ASN A 171 -2.80 -28.03 1.04
CA ASN A 171 -2.32 -26.66 0.82
C ASN A 171 -1.14 -26.31 1.74
N TYR A 172 -0.88 -27.12 2.76
CA TYR A 172 0.20 -26.91 3.73
C TYR A 172 1.18 -28.07 3.72
N SER A 173 2.47 -27.78 3.86
CA SER A 173 3.53 -28.80 3.79
C SER A 173 3.37 -29.93 4.81
N ILE A 174 2.73 -29.69 5.97
CA ILE A 174 2.48 -30.73 6.97
C ILE A 174 1.64 -31.89 6.42
N TYR A 175 0.69 -31.61 5.51
CA TYR A 175 -0.09 -32.65 4.84
C TYR A 175 0.77 -33.50 3.89
N GLY A 176 1.97 -33.02 3.53
CA GLY A 176 2.98 -33.80 2.83
C GLY A 176 3.44 -35.03 3.62
N ALA A 177 3.32 -35.05 4.95
CA ALA A 177 3.64 -36.23 5.76
C ALA A 177 2.75 -37.43 5.40
N TYR A 178 1.50 -37.19 4.98
CA TYR A 178 0.62 -38.25 4.50
C TYR A 178 1.15 -38.94 3.22
N LEU A 179 1.98 -38.25 2.43
CA LEU A 179 2.57 -38.81 1.21
C LEU A 179 3.63 -39.89 1.49
N ILE A 180 4.12 -40.00 2.73
CA ILE A 180 5.01 -41.09 3.18
C ILE A 180 4.33 -42.45 2.97
N LEU A 181 3.01 -42.52 3.18
CA LEU A 181 2.24 -43.76 2.97
C LEU A 181 2.31 -44.22 1.51
N TYR A 182 2.13 -43.29 0.56
CA TYR A 182 2.22 -43.60 -0.87
C TYR A 182 3.64 -43.94 -1.30
N PHE A 183 4.64 -43.29 -0.70
CA PHE A 183 6.03 -43.68 -0.88
C PHE A 183 6.29 -45.12 -0.39
N ALA A 184 5.77 -45.50 0.78
CA ALA A 184 5.88 -46.86 1.31
C ALA A 184 5.17 -47.90 0.42
N TRP A 185 4.01 -47.56 -0.17
CA TRP A 185 3.35 -48.37 -1.20
C TRP A 185 4.25 -48.60 -2.42
N GLY A 186 4.92 -47.54 -2.90
CA GLY A 186 5.90 -47.64 -3.98
C GLY A 186 7.03 -48.61 -3.67
N MET A 187 7.59 -48.54 -2.45
CA MET A 187 8.65 -49.44 -1.99
C MET A 187 8.20 -50.91 -1.98
N PHE A 188 7.02 -51.17 -1.43
CA PHE A 188 6.45 -52.51 -1.37
C PHE A 188 6.17 -53.08 -2.77
N LEU A 189 5.51 -52.29 -3.62
CA LEU A 189 5.14 -52.73 -4.97
C LEU A 189 6.35 -52.96 -5.87
N ALA A 190 7.47 -52.28 -5.63
CA ALA A 190 8.72 -52.54 -6.36
C ALA A 190 9.27 -53.94 -6.09
N ASN A 191 9.11 -54.46 -4.87
CA ASN A 191 9.76 -55.69 -4.40
C ASN A 191 8.84 -56.93 -4.40
N VAL A 192 7.53 -56.77 -4.59
CA VAL A 192 6.57 -57.89 -4.56
C VAL A 192 6.37 -58.55 -5.94
N LYS A 193 6.23 -59.88 -5.98
CA LYS A 193 5.78 -60.60 -7.19
C LYS A 193 4.27 -60.45 -7.35
N ILE A 194 3.82 -59.95 -8.50
CA ILE A 194 2.40 -59.70 -8.78
C ILE A 194 1.89 -60.75 -9.79
N PRO A 195 0.95 -61.64 -9.40
CA PRO A 195 0.36 -62.60 -10.32
C PRO A 195 -0.38 -61.92 -11.49
N LYS A 196 -0.37 -62.53 -12.68
CA LYS A 196 -1.06 -61.99 -13.88
C LYS A 196 -2.55 -61.68 -13.61
N LYS A 197 -3.24 -62.53 -12.86
CA LYS A 197 -4.65 -62.34 -12.48
C LYS A 197 -4.84 -61.08 -11.62
N VAL A 198 -3.99 -60.88 -10.62
CA VAL A 198 -4.03 -59.70 -9.72
C VAL A 198 -3.69 -58.43 -10.50
N PHE A 199 -2.72 -58.49 -11.41
CA PHE A 199 -2.43 -57.39 -12.33
C PHE A 199 -3.67 -57.02 -13.15
N GLY A 200 -4.31 -57.99 -13.81
CA GLY A 200 -5.53 -57.76 -14.60
C GLY A 200 -6.66 -57.10 -13.81
N TRP A 201 -6.97 -57.61 -12.61
CA TRP A 201 -7.97 -57.01 -11.73
C TRP A 201 -7.61 -55.59 -11.28
N SER A 202 -6.33 -55.32 -11.01
CA SER A 202 -5.87 -53.98 -10.62
C SER A 202 -6.04 -52.97 -11.75
N ILE A 203 -5.77 -53.38 -13.00
CA ILE A 203 -5.99 -52.53 -14.18
C ILE A 203 -7.48 -52.26 -14.38
N ALA A 204 -8.33 -53.30 -14.31
CA ALA A 204 -9.78 -53.15 -14.43
C ALA A 204 -10.35 -52.19 -13.37
N ALA A 205 -9.94 -52.35 -12.10
CA ALA A 205 -10.33 -51.47 -11.01
C ALA A 205 -9.87 -50.02 -11.20
N GLY A 206 -8.66 -49.81 -11.74
CA GLY A 206 -8.14 -48.48 -12.05
C GLY A 206 -8.89 -47.79 -13.18
N VAL A 207 -9.21 -48.52 -14.26
CA VAL A 207 -10.02 -47.99 -15.39
C VAL A 207 -11.43 -47.63 -14.91
N PHE A 208 -12.07 -48.51 -14.14
CA PHE A 208 -13.36 -48.20 -13.52
C PHE A 208 -13.29 -46.94 -12.66
N SER A 209 -12.28 -46.85 -11.79
CA SER A 209 -12.08 -45.69 -10.92
C SER A 209 -11.85 -44.39 -11.69
N PHE A 210 -11.12 -44.44 -12.81
CA PHE A 210 -10.95 -43.30 -13.72
C PHE A 210 -12.30 -42.78 -14.22
N PHE A 211 -13.18 -43.66 -14.73
CA PHE A 211 -14.51 -43.25 -15.21
C PHE A 211 -15.40 -42.71 -14.09
N VAL A 212 -15.38 -43.33 -12.90
CA VAL A 212 -16.09 -42.83 -11.71
C VAL A 212 -15.66 -41.41 -11.37
N MET A 213 -14.36 -41.12 -11.41
CA MET A 213 -13.86 -39.77 -11.13
C MET A 213 -14.15 -38.79 -12.27
N PHE A 214 -13.90 -39.20 -13.52
CA PHE A 214 -14.03 -38.35 -14.71
C PHE A 214 -15.47 -37.88 -14.93
N ILE A 215 -16.46 -38.73 -14.62
CA ILE A 215 -17.88 -38.41 -14.72
C ILE A 215 -18.41 -37.84 -13.39
N GLY A 216 -18.01 -38.45 -12.26
CA GLY A 216 -18.55 -38.11 -10.94
C GLY A 216 -18.12 -36.73 -10.45
N VAL A 217 -16.85 -36.35 -10.59
CA VAL A 217 -16.35 -35.05 -10.09
C VAL A 217 -17.11 -33.88 -10.74
N PRO A 218 -17.25 -33.81 -12.09
CA PRO A 218 -18.04 -32.76 -12.73
C PRO A 218 -19.54 -32.85 -12.39
N GLY A 219 -20.12 -34.06 -12.36
CA GLY A 219 -21.53 -34.29 -12.08
C GLY A 219 -21.94 -33.79 -10.69
N PHE A 220 -21.23 -34.22 -9.64
CA PHE A 220 -21.49 -33.77 -8.28
C PHE A 220 -21.16 -32.29 -8.05
N ASN A 221 -20.19 -31.74 -8.79
CA ASN A 221 -19.93 -30.30 -8.74
C ASN A 221 -21.08 -29.49 -9.37
N GLY A 222 -21.74 -30.00 -10.42
CA GLY A 222 -22.96 -29.41 -10.98
C GLY A 222 -24.09 -29.34 -9.94
N VAL A 223 -24.31 -30.43 -9.20
CA VAL A 223 -25.27 -30.50 -8.09
C VAL A 223 -24.93 -29.49 -6.99
N TYR A 224 -23.65 -29.38 -6.61
CA TYR A 224 -23.17 -28.39 -5.64
C TYR A 224 -23.54 -26.95 -6.06
N TRP A 225 -23.29 -26.56 -7.31
CA TRP A 225 -23.60 -25.21 -7.79
C TRP A 225 -25.10 -24.96 -7.92
N TYR A 226 -25.88 -25.96 -8.33
CA TYR A 226 -27.35 -25.87 -8.33
C TYR A 226 -27.90 -25.61 -6.92
N GLN A 227 -27.41 -26.33 -5.91
CA GLN A 227 -27.79 -26.10 -4.51
C GLN A 227 -27.39 -24.71 -3.99
N ARG A 228 -26.22 -24.20 -4.42
CA ARG A 228 -25.74 -22.86 -4.05
C ARG A 228 -26.56 -21.75 -4.69
N LEU A 229 -26.90 -21.90 -5.97
CA LEU A 229 -27.68 -20.93 -6.72
C LEU A 229 -29.16 -20.93 -6.32
N SER A 230 -29.68 -22.05 -5.81
CA SER A 230 -31.05 -22.16 -5.26
C SER A 230 -31.19 -21.62 -3.82
N GLY A 231 -30.18 -20.91 -3.29
CA GLY A 231 -30.28 -20.21 -2.01
C GLY A 231 -30.24 -21.11 -0.76
N ARG A 232 -29.88 -22.39 -0.88
CA ARG A 232 -29.75 -23.28 0.28
C ARG A 232 -28.54 -22.86 1.13
N SER A 233 -28.78 -22.64 2.43
CA SER A 233 -27.77 -22.18 3.40
C SER A 233 -26.70 -23.23 3.71
N SER A 234 -27.04 -24.53 3.64
CA SER A 234 -26.12 -25.66 3.81
C SER A 234 -25.88 -26.38 2.48
N VAL A 235 -24.80 -26.05 1.79
CA VAL A 235 -24.41 -26.68 0.52
C VAL A 235 -23.26 -27.66 0.75
N TYR A 236 -23.48 -28.94 0.48
CA TYR A 236 -22.48 -29.98 0.72
C TYR A 236 -21.53 -30.13 -0.49
N SER A 237 -20.31 -29.61 -0.36
CA SER A 237 -19.22 -29.79 -1.35
C SER A 237 -18.46 -31.11 -1.20
N TRP A 238 -18.95 -32.03 -0.35
CA TRP A 238 -18.20 -33.19 0.11
C TRP A 238 -17.92 -34.20 -1.00
N THR A 239 -18.93 -34.61 -1.76
CA THR A 239 -18.82 -35.69 -2.76
C THR A 239 -17.81 -35.41 -3.88
N PRO A 240 -17.79 -34.22 -4.55
CA PRO A 240 -16.80 -33.95 -5.59
C PRO A 240 -15.38 -33.81 -5.01
N LYS A 241 -15.25 -33.31 -3.77
CA LYS A 241 -13.96 -33.23 -3.06
C LYS A 241 -13.47 -34.61 -2.64
N PHE A 242 -14.35 -35.48 -2.17
CA PHE A 242 -14.04 -36.86 -1.79
C PHE A 242 -13.49 -37.65 -2.97
N LEU A 243 -14.15 -37.62 -4.14
CA LEU A 243 -13.71 -38.36 -5.32
C LEU A 243 -12.30 -37.93 -5.78
N SER A 244 -11.97 -36.64 -5.67
CA SER A 244 -10.72 -36.06 -6.15
C SER A 244 -9.65 -35.85 -5.07
N ASN A 245 -9.88 -36.21 -3.80
CA ASN A 245 -8.89 -36.05 -2.74
C ASN A 245 -7.73 -37.04 -2.90
N PRO A 246 -6.46 -36.68 -2.60
CA PRO A 246 -5.34 -37.63 -2.55
C PRO A 246 -5.64 -38.89 -1.71
N ALA A 247 -6.41 -38.74 -0.63
CA ALA A 247 -6.90 -39.84 0.21
C ALA A 247 -8.20 -40.50 -0.30
N SER A 248 -8.50 -40.43 -1.59
CA SER A 248 -9.67 -41.10 -2.20
C SER A 248 -9.34 -42.54 -2.57
N PRO A 249 -10.24 -43.51 -2.30
CA PRO A 249 -10.06 -44.89 -2.78
C PRO A 249 -10.02 -44.97 -4.31
N PHE A 250 -10.86 -44.21 -5.00
CA PHE A 250 -10.91 -44.21 -6.46
C PHE A 250 -9.63 -43.61 -7.06
N LEU A 251 -9.13 -42.51 -6.50
CA LEU A 251 -7.87 -41.91 -6.95
C LEU A 251 -6.69 -42.86 -6.72
N PHE A 252 -6.64 -43.50 -5.54
CA PHE A 252 -5.59 -44.45 -5.22
C PHE A 252 -5.59 -45.65 -6.19
N LEU A 253 -6.75 -46.24 -6.48
CA LEU A 253 -6.87 -47.37 -7.41
C LEU A 253 -6.48 -46.98 -8.85
N MET A 254 -6.89 -45.80 -9.29
CA MET A 254 -6.50 -45.25 -10.59
C MET A 254 -4.97 -45.08 -10.68
N VAL A 255 -4.36 -44.48 -9.65
CA VAL A 255 -2.90 -44.26 -9.58
C VAL A 255 -2.14 -45.58 -9.45
N LEU A 256 -2.67 -46.55 -8.69
CA LEU A 256 -2.11 -47.88 -8.55
C LEU A 256 -2.03 -48.59 -9.91
N ALA A 257 -3.10 -48.55 -10.71
CA ALA A 257 -3.09 -49.12 -12.05
C ALA A 257 -2.04 -48.46 -12.95
N ALA A 258 -1.96 -47.12 -12.95
CA ALA A 258 -0.95 -46.39 -13.69
C ALA A 258 0.48 -46.78 -13.27
N PHE A 259 0.74 -46.87 -11.96
CA PHE A 259 2.02 -47.31 -11.42
C PHE A 259 2.38 -48.73 -11.90
N LEU A 260 1.42 -49.67 -11.88
CA LEU A 260 1.66 -51.05 -12.27
C LEU A 260 1.98 -51.21 -13.76
N ILE A 261 1.34 -50.43 -14.64
CA ILE A 261 1.63 -50.40 -16.09
C ILE A 261 3.10 -50.02 -16.32
N PHE A 262 3.57 -48.96 -15.65
CA PHE A 262 4.93 -48.44 -15.85
C PHE A 262 5.97 -49.04 -14.89
N ARG A 263 5.58 -49.99 -14.02
CA ARG A 263 6.42 -50.52 -12.94
C ARG A 263 7.80 -50.94 -13.42
N LYS A 264 7.89 -51.69 -14.54
CA LYS A 264 9.16 -52.17 -15.10
C LYS A 264 10.11 -51.03 -15.46
N VAL A 265 9.58 -49.94 -16.03
CA VAL A 265 10.37 -48.75 -16.36
C VAL A 265 10.72 -47.97 -15.09
N ILE A 266 9.78 -47.80 -14.17
CA ILE A 266 10.00 -47.07 -12.90
C ILE A 266 11.17 -47.67 -12.10
N VAL A 267 11.16 -48.99 -11.86
CA VAL A 267 12.21 -49.64 -11.06
C VAL A 267 13.58 -49.66 -11.76
N SER A 268 13.65 -49.33 -13.05
CA SER A 268 14.90 -49.28 -13.79
C SER A 268 15.69 -47.97 -13.58
N TYR A 269 15.05 -46.92 -13.06
CA TYR A 269 15.72 -45.66 -12.76
C TYR A 269 16.65 -45.75 -11.53
N SER A 270 17.60 -44.82 -11.47
CA SER A 270 18.46 -44.58 -10.32
C SER A 270 17.98 -43.39 -9.48
N ALA A 271 18.44 -43.32 -8.22
CA ALA A 271 18.22 -42.16 -7.35
C ALA A 271 18.68 -40.84 -8.00
N LYS A 272 19.75 -40.89 -8.78
CA LYS A 272 20.28 -39.71 -9.49
C LYS A 272 19.31 -39.22 -10.56
N ASP A 273 18.65 -40.13 -11.28
CA ASP A 273 17.67 -39.78 -12.32
C ASP A 273 16.44 -39.10 -11.71
N MET A 274 16.03 -39.49 -10.50
CA MET A 274 14.89 -38.88 -9.81
C MET A 274 15.09 -37.41 -9.44
N ARG A 275 16.34 -36.94 -9.33
CA ARG A 275 16.64 -35.52 -9.02
C ARG A 275 16.18 -34.57 -10.11
N PHE A 276 16.02 -35.06 -11.35
CA PHE A 276 15.50 -34.28 -12.48
C PHE A 276 14.09 -33.75 -12.23
N PHE A 277 13.26 -34.46 -11.46
CA PHE A 277 11.89 -34.03 -11.18
C PHE A 277 11.79 -32.91 -10.15
N ILE A 278 12.84 -32.63 -9.37
CA ILE A 278 12.77 -31.60 -8.32
C ILE A 278 12.52 -30.20 -8.93
N PRO A 279 13.25 -29.73 -9.97
CA PRO A 279 12.92 -28.48 -10.64
C PRO A 279 11.53 -28.49 -11.30
N VAL A 280 11.09 -29.63 -11.83
CA VAL A 280 9.76 -29.78 -12.44
C VAL A 280 8.66 -29.58 -11.40
N ILE A 281 8.81 -30.15 -10.20
CA ILE A 281 7.88 -29.95 -9.07
C ILE A 281 7.84 -28.47 -8.67
N ILE A 282 8.98 -27.77 -8.66
CA ILE A 282 9.01 -26.34 -8.38
C ILE A 282 8.27 -25.54 -9.46
N PHE A 283 8.52 -25.83 -10.74
CA PHE A 283 7.81 -25.17 -11.83
C PHE A 283 6.31 -25.42 -11.79
N MET A 284 5.90 -26.59 -11.31
CA MET A 284 4.51 -26.99 -11.18
C MET A 284 3.78 -26.25 -10.04
N ASP A 285 4.38 -26.24 -8.84
CA ASP A 285 3.66 -25.88 -7.61
C ASP A 285 3.99 -24.50 -7.05
N ALA A 286 5.13 -23.91 -7.40
CA ALA A 286 5.60 -22.71 -6.71
C ALA A 286 4.59 -21.55 -6.87
N PRO A 287 4.19 -20.84 -5.78
CA PRO A 287 3.14 -19.82 -5.84
C PRO A 287 3.41 -18.68 -6.83
N ILE A 288 4.69 -18.41 -7.15
CA ILE A 288 5.09 -17.37 -8.10
C ILE A 288 4.81 -17.73 -9.56
N ILE A 289 4.64 -19.02 -9.87
CA ILE A 289 4.49 -19.52 -11.23
C ILE A 289 3.22 -19.02 -11.89
N GLY A 290 2.06 -19.07 -11.20
CA GLY A 290 0.78 -18.71 -11.82
C GLY A 290 0.77 -17.27 -12.35
N GLY A 291 1.37 -16.34 -11.60
CA GLY A 291 1.56 -14.96 -12.04
C GLY A 291 2.57 -14.82 -13.18
N PHE A 292 3.71 -15.52 -13.09
CA PHE A 292 4.74 -15.48 -14.13
C PHE A 292 4.21 -16.03 -15.47
N ALA A 293 3.65 -17.24 -15.42
CA ALA A 293 3.09 -17.99 -16.53
C ALA A 293 1.94 -17.25 -17.25
N SER A 294 1.08 -16.54 -16.51
CA SER A 294 -0.01 -15.75 -17.09
C SER A 294 0.44 -14.43 -17.72
N SER A 295 1.60 -13.89 -17.30
CA SER A 295 2.19 -12.68 -17.87
C SER A 295 2.96 -12.91 -19.17
N PHE A 296 3.28 -14.17 -19.47
CA PHE A 296 3.98 -14.53 -20.69
C PHE A 296 3.06 -14.43 -21.90
N ARG A 297 3.41 -13.53 -22.83
CA ARG A 297 2.69 -13.30 -24.08
C ARG A 297 3.71 -13.17 -25.20
N PHE A 298 3.78 -14.19 -26.04
CA PHE A 298 4.62 -14.21 -27.24
C PHE A 298 3.76 -14.07 -28.50
N THR A 299 2.56 -14.65 -28.51
CA THR A 299 1.56 -14.52 -29.58
C THR A 299 0.22 -14.02 -29.02
N ASN A 300 -0.74 -13.72 -29.90
CA ASN A 300 -2.11 -13.37 -29.50
C ASN A 300 -2.93 -14.59 -29.03
N SER A 301 -2.43 -15.83 -29.22
CA SER A 301 -3.12 -17.05 -28.79
C SER A 301 -2.73 -17.43 -27.36
N ALA A 302 -3.69 -17.31 -26.44
CA ALA A 302 -3.49 -17.72 -25.04
C ALA A 302 -3.16 -19.22 -24.91
N GLY A 303 -3.76 -20.08 -25.73
CA GLY A 303 -3.48 -21.52 -25.74
C GLY A 303 -2.04 -21.82 -26.19
N PHE A 304 -1.60 -21.17 -27.27
CA PHE A 304 -0.23 -21.35 -27.78
C PHE A 304 0.82 -20.81 -26.81
N ASN A 305 0.59 -19.65 -26.18
CA ASN A 305 1.49 -19.11 -25.15
C ASN A 305 1.66 -20.07 -23.95
N LYS A 306 0.57 -20.73 -23.51
CA LYS A 306 0.63 -21.75 -22.45
C LYS A 306 1.46 -22.94 -22.87
N PHE A 307 1.24 -23.46 -24.08
CA PHE A 307 2.02 -24.57 -24.63
C PHE A 307 3.51 -24.21 -24.74
N LEU A 308 3.83 -23.03 -25.29
CA LEU A 308 5.20 -22.56 -25.41
C LEU A 308 5.89 -22.43 -24.05
N MET A 309 5.18 -21.95 -23.02
CA MET A 309 5.72 -21.89 -21.66
C MET A 309 6.03 -23.28 -21.09
N ILE A 310 5.16 -24.28 -21.32
CA ILE A 310 5.41 -25.67 -20.91
C ILE A 310 6.70 -26.17 -21.57
N VAL A 311 6.86 -25.97 -22.88
CA VAL A 311 8.08 -26.35 -23.62
C VAL A 311 9.31 -25.65 -23.05
N ILE A 312 9.23 -24.34 -22.79
CA ILE A 312 10.33 -23.56 -22.19
C ILE A 312 10.72 -24.14 -20.82
N MET A 313 9.74 -24.48 -19.98
CA MET A 313 10.01 -25.05 -18.66
C MET A 313 10.59 -26.46 -18.71
N MET A 314 10.20 -27.27 -19.70
CA MET A 314 10.82 -28.58 -19.96
C MET A 314 12.29 -28.41 -20.35
N ILE A 315 12.59 -27.49 -21.27
CA ILE A 315 13.97 -27.17 -21.68
C ILE A 315 14.77 -26.64 -20.48
N ALA A 316 14.17 -25.75 -19.68
CA ALA A 316 14.78 -25.22 -18.48
C ALA A 316 15.08 -26.33 -17.44
N ALA A 317 14.17 -27.28 -17.23
CA ALA A 317 14.39 -28.41 -16.32
C ALA A 317 15.57 -29.28 -16.79
N LEU A 318 15.68 -29.54 -18.09
CA LEU A 318 16.83 -30.25 -18.68
C LEU A 318 18.14 -29.49 -18.47
N ALA A 319 18.15 -28.19 -18.76
CA ALA A 319 19.31 -27.33 -18.57
C ALA A 319 19.74 -27.25 -17.09
N LEU A 320 18.78 -27.05 -16.18
CA LEU A 320 19.03 -27.02 -14.74
C LEU A 320 19.58 -28.35 -14.23
N ASN A 321 19.02 -29.47 -14.66
CA ASN A 321 19.54 -30.79 -14.29
C ASN A 321 20.99 -30.99 -14.76
N TYR A 322 21.34 -30.53 -15.97
CA TYR A 322 22.73 -30.52 -16.43
C TYR A 322 23.62 -29.64 -15.53
N LEU A 323 23.20 -28.39 -15.28
CA LEU A 323 23.94 -27.41 -14.48
C LEU A 323 24.15 -27.89 -13.04
N TYR A 324 23.14 -28.50 -12.42
CA TYR A 324 23.25 -29.00 -11.04
C TYR A 324 24.21 -30.17 -10.92
N ASN A 325 24.16 -31.11 -11.87
CA ASN A 325 25.10 -32.22 -11.91
C ASN A 325 26.54 -31.78 -12.22
N ARG A 326 26.71 -30.71 -13.01
CA ARG A 326 28.03 -30.20 -13.42
C ARG A 326 28.66 -29.29 -12.37
N PHE A 327 27.88 -28.40 -11.76
CA PHE A 327 28.40 -27.27 -10.97
C PHE A 327 27.88 -27.23 -9.54
N LEU A 328 26.56 -27.38 -9.29
CA LEU A 328 25.96 -27.12 -7.97
C LEU A 328 26.65 -27.88 -6.83
N PHE A 329 26.84 -29.19 -7.00
CA PHE A 329 27.45 -30.03 -5.97
C PHE A 329 28.99 -29.90 -5.88
N ARG A 330 29.62 -29.09 -6.75
CA ARG A 330 31.06 -28.75 -6.68
C ARG A 330 31.32 -27.46 -5.91
N ILE A 331 30.28 -26.66 -5.66
CA ILE A 331 30.38 -25.43 -4.89
C ILE A 331 30.82 -25.79 -3.46
N LYS A 332 31.95 -25.23 -3.00
CA LYS A 332 32.64 -25.60 -1.75
C LYS A 332 31.72 -25.77 -0.52
N PRO A 333 30.84 -24.81 -0.17
CA PRO A 333 29.91 -25.00 0.96
C PRO A 333 28.94 -26.17 0.74
N ILE A 334 28.36 -26.30 -0.46
CA ILE A 334 27.43 -27.40 -0.76
C ILE A 334 28.14 -28.75 -0.70
N LYS A 335 29.34 -28.85 -1.28
CA LYS A 335 30.18 -30.06 -1.25
C LYS A 335 30.47 -30.49 0.19
N LYS A 336 30.91 -29.55 1.04
CA LYS A 336 31.16 -29.82 2.47
C LYS A 336 29.92 -30.31 3.19
N THR A 337 28.76 -29.71 2.95
CA THR A 337 27.50 -30.15 3.55
C THR A 337 27.12 -31.55 3.07
N VAL A 338 27.26 -31.84 1.77
CA VAL A 338 27.02 -33.19 1.22
C VAL A 338 27.96 -34.23 1.86
N GLU A 339 29.25 -33.91 2.01
CA GLU A 339 30.22 -34.77 2.71
C GLU A 339 29.85 -34.98 4.17
N PHE A 340 29.43 -33.93 4.86
CA PHE A 340 28.93 -34.03 6.24
C PHE A 340 27.75 -34.99 6.36
N PHE A 341 26.70 -34.82 5.54
CA PHE A 341 25.55 -35.73 5.55
C PHE A 341 25.93 -37.15 5.11
N ASN A 342 26.94 -37.32 4.25
CA ASN A 342 27.40 -38.65 3.83
C ASN A 342 28.03 -39.42 4.98
N ASN A 343 28.56 -38.75 6.01
CA ASN A 343 29.24 -39.38 7.15
C ASN A 343 28.29 -39.76 8.30
N HIS A 344 26.99 -39.48 8.17
CA HIS A 344 25.99 -39.81 9.19
C HIS A 344 24.94 -40.74 8.59
N ASP A 345 24.59 -41.80 9.31
CA ASP A 345 23.73 -42.87 8.78
C ASP A 345 22.24 -42.62 9.06
N ASN A 346 21.90 -41.85 10.09
CA ASN A 346 20.52 -41.52 10.43
C ASN A 346 20.31 -40.01 10.71
N LEU A 347 19.04 -39.60 10.72
CA LEU A 347 18.67 -38.19 10.91
C LEU A 347 18.91 -37.68 12.34
N ALA A 348 18.83 -38.55 13.34
CA ALA A 348 18.99 -38.15 14.74
C ALA A 348 20.41 -37.62 15.01
N GLU A 349 21.44 -38.32 14.54
CA GLU A 349 22.84 -37.88 14.64
C GLU A 349 23.08 -36.53 13.95
N VAL A 350 22.49 -36.35 12.77
CA VAL A 350 22.57 -35.09 12.02
C VAL A 350 21.93 -33.94 12.81
N LEU A 351 20.77 -34.17 13.41
CA LEU A 351 20.06 -33.17 14.21
C LEU A 351 20.82 -32.83 15.49
N GLU A 352 21.40 -33.82 16.16
CA GLU A 352 22.22 -33.62 17.36
C GLU A 352 23.48 -32.79 17.04
N TYR A 353 24.22 -33.18 15.99
CA TYR A 353 25.37 -32.41 15.52
C TYR A 353 24.94 -31.00 15.09
N GLY A 354 23.84 -30.89 14.34
CA GLY A 354 23.29 -29.61 13.88
C GLY A 354 22.93 -28.69 15.04
N TRP A 355 22.27 -29.22 16.06
CA TRP A 355 21.89 -28.48 17.26
C TRP A 355 23.12 -28.03 18.07
N LYS A 356 24.11 -28.92 18.26
CA LYS A 356 25.37 -28.58 18.93
C LYS A 356 26.14 -27.46 18.22
N ASN A 357 26.23 -27.51 16.89
CA ASN A 357 26.91 -26.47 16.12
C ASN A 357 26.11 -25.17 16.04
N PHE A 358 24.78 -25.26 15.93
CA PHE A 358 23.92 -24.10 15.96
C PHE A 358 24.02 -23.37 17.30
N THR A 359 23.93 -24.08 18.42
CA THR A 359 24.09 -23.51 19.76
C THR A 359 25.48 -22.91 19.96
N ALA A 360 26.54 -23.59 19.54
CA ALA A 360 27.90 -23.03 19.55
C ALA A 360 28.01 -21.73 18.72
N TRP A 361 27.44 -21.73 17.50
CA TRP A 361 27.41 -20.55 16.63
C TRP A 361 26.62 -19.39 17.24
N VAL A 362 25.47 -19.66 17.88
CA VAL A 362 24.66 -18.67 18.61
C VAL A 362 25.49 -18.08 19.75
N VAL A 363 26.18 -18.90 20.53
CA VAL A 363 27.03 -18.44 21.65
C VAL A 363 28.22 -17.61 21.15
N GLU A 364 28.84 -17.98 20.02
CA GLU A 364 29.95 -17.24 19.40
C GLU A 364 29.51 -15.87 18.82
N ASN A 365 28.27 -15.82 18.30
CA ASN A 365 27.69 -14.65 17.66
C ASN A 365 26.67 -13.90 18.54
N ARG A 366 26.54 -14.27 19.82
CA ARG A 366 25.53 -13.75 20.75
C ARG A 366 25.43 -12.23 20.77
N VAL A 367 26.57 -11.55 20.77
CA VAL A 367 26.62 -10.09 20.78
C VAL A 367 25.94 -9.52 19.54
N ARG A 368 26.22 -10.06 18.34
CA ARG A 368 25.60 -9.59 17.08
C ARG A 368 24.11 -9.90 17.03
N LEU A 369 23.72 -11.11 17.46
CA LEU A 369 22.32 -11.52 17.51
C LEU A 369 21.52 -10.64 18.48
N LEU A 370 22.07 -10.35 19.66
CA LEU A 370 21.47 -9.45 20.63
C LEU A 370 21.47 -8.00 20.14
N THR A 371 22.49 -7.55 19.41
CA THR A 371 22.50 -6.22 18.78
C THR A 371 21.34 -6.09 17.78
N TRP A 372 21.22 -7.07 16.88
CA TRP A 372 20.16 -7.07 15.86
C TRP A 372 18.77 -7.25 16.48
N GLY A 373 18.64 -8.12 17.49
CA GLY A 373 17.42 -8.26 18.29
C GLY A 373 17.06 -6.97 19.01
N TRP A 374 18.03 -6.24 19.55
CA TRP A 374 17.83 -4.93 20.15
C TRP A 374 17.35 -3.91 19.12
N PHE A 375 17.95 -3.83 17.92
CA PHE A 375 17.48 -2.93 16.87
C PHE A 375 16.10 -3.29 16.32
N TYR A 376 15.75 -4.58 16.30
CA TYR A 376 14.39 -5.00 16.00
C TYR A 376 13.40 -4.52 17.07
N ILE A 377 13.72 -4.71 18.36
CA ILE A 377 12.90 -4.22 19.48
C ILE A 377 12.79 -2.69 19.45
N LEU A 378 13.90 -2.00 19.27
CA LEU A 378 13.98 -0.55 19.19
C LEU A 378 13.15 -0.01 18.02
N SER A 379 13.21 -0.67 16.86
CA SER A 379 12.36 -0.41 15.72
C SER A 379 10.88 -0.58 16.09
N LEU A 380 10.47 -1.71 16.65
CA LEU A 380 9.08 -1.92 17.09
C LEU A 380 8.62 -0.87 18.11
N VAL A 381 9.44 -0.56 19.11
CA VAL A 381 9.14 0.47 20.13
C VAL A 381 8.96 1.84 19.46
N SER A 382 9.78 2.19 18.47
CA SER A 382 9.63 3.45 17.73
C SER A 382 8.29 3.56 17.01
N PHE A 383 7.75 2.46 16.46
CA PHE A 383 6.41 2.45 15.86
C PHE A 383 5.31 2.55 16.93
N LEU A 384 5.50 1.89 18.08
CA LEU A 384 4.53 1.93 19.18
C LEU A 384 4.43 3.32 19.81
N ILE A 385 5.53 4.09 19.86
CA ILE A 385 5.52 5.49 20.31
C ILE A 385 4.60 6.36 19.42
N GLU A 386 4.55 6.07 18.12
CA GLU A 386 3.71 6.83 17.18
C GLU A 386 2.22 6.45 17.27
N SER A 387 1.92 5.25 17.76
CA SER A 387 0.54 4.76 17.93
C SER A 387 -0.21 5.50 19.05
N ASP A 388 -1.54 5.64 18.88
CA ASP A 388 -2.39 6.27 19.89
C ASP A 388 -2.93 5.22 20.84
N ASN A 389 -2.51 5.22 22.10
CA ASN A 389 -2.94 4.25 23.11
C ASN A 389 -2.76 2.78 22.64
N LEU A 390 -1.67 2.48 21.93
CA LEU A 390 -1.41 1.18 21.31
C LEU A 390 -2.49 0.75 20.30
N ARG A 391 -3.13 1.72 19.65
CA ARG A 391 -4.06 1.53 18.54
C ARG A 391 -3.53 2.23 17.29
N ILE A 392 -3.77 1.59 16.14
CA ILE A 392 -3.49 2.16 14.82
C ILE A 392 -4.82 2.35 14.11
N GLN A 393 -5.04 3.55 13.58
CA GLN A 393 -6.22 3.85 12.77
C GLN A 393 -6.11 3.13 11.41
N ILE A 394 -7.05 2.22 11.13
CA ILE A 394 -7.14 1.56 9.82
C ILE A 394 -8.08 2.32 8.92
N THR A 395 -9.21 2.74 9.47
CA THR A 395 -10.13 3.68 8.85
C THR A 395 -10.54 4.73 9.88
N THR A 396 -11.28 5.74 9.43
CA THR A 396 -11.75 6.84 10.28
C THR A 396 -12.72 6.39 11.38
N ALA A 397 -13.26 5.17 11.27
CA ALA A 397 -14.20 4.58 12.23
C ALA A 397 -13.69 3.28 12.88
N THR A 398 -12.49 2.79 12.51
CA THR A 398 -11.97 1.51 13.05
C THR A 398 -10.49 1.59 13.37
N ASP A 399 -10.17 1.22 14.61
CA ASP A 399 -8.81 0.99 15.06
C ASP A 399 -8.54 -0.51 15.31
N ILE A 400 -7.26 -0.89 15.28
CA ILE A 400 -6.81 -2.23 15.67
C ILE A 400 -5.65 -2.08 16.65
N ASN A 401 -5.47 -3.08 17.52
CA ASN A 401 -4.28 -3.19 18.36
C ASN A 401 -2.99 -3.07 17.52
N ALA A 402 -2.17 -2.08 17.88
CA ALA A 402 -0.96 -1.73 17.15
C ALA A 402 0.00 -2.91 17.03
N LEU A 403 0.20 -3.65 18.12
CA LEU A 403 1.16 -4.77 18.16
C LEU A 403 0.75 -5.91 17.23
N ILE A 404 -0.54 -6.29 17.24
CA ILE A 404 -1.08 -7.31 16.34
C ILE A 404 -0.97 -6.85 14.89
N PHE A 405 -1.35 -5.61 14.60
CA PHE A 405 -1.31 -5.08 13.24
C PHE A 405 0.12 -5.00 12.71
N LEU A 406 1.05 -4.45 13.50
CA LEU A 406 2.44 -4.27 13.11
C LEU A 406 3.16 -5.60 12.89
N LEU A 407 3.03 -6.55 13.83
CA LEU A 407 3.66 -7.87 13.70
C LEU A 407 2.98 -8.75 12.64
N GLY A 408 1.66 -8.61 12.45
CA GLY A 408 0.91 -9.40 11.48
C GLY A 408 0.98 -8.89 10.04
N THR A 409 1.10 -7.57 9.84
CA THR A 409 0.96 -6.94 8.51
C THR A 409 2.13 -6.04 8.11
N ARG A 410 2.89 -5.49 9.06
CA ARG A 410 4.02 -4.57 8.83
C ARG A 410 5.36 -5.13 9.33
N PHE A 411 5.44 -6.45 9.51
CA PHE A 411 6.61 -7.14 10.04
C PHE A 411 7.91 -6.76 9.32
N PHE A 412 7.88 -6.71 7.98
CA PHE A 412 9.07 -6.37 7.20
C PHE A 412 9.40 -4.87 7.21
N ALA A 413 8.46 -3.97 7.54
CA ALA A 413 8.77 -2.55 7.71
C ALA A 413 9.57 -2.33 9.00
N ILE A 414 9.27 -3.10 10.05
CA ILE A 414 10.06 -3.15 11.29
C ILE A 414 11.47 -3.65 11.00
N ILE A 415 11.60 -4.71 10.19
CA ILE A 415 12.90 -5.26 9.78
C ILE A 415 13.67 -4.24 8.94
N LEU A 416 13.03 -3.57 7.98
CA LEU A 416 13.70 -2.56 7.15
C LEU A 416 14.23 -1.41 8.01
N THR A 417 13.42 -0.94 8.97
CA THR A 417 13.87 0.05 9.96
C THR A 417 15.07 -0.47 10.74
N ALA A 418 15.02 -1.70 11.26
CA ALA A 418 16.14 -2.30 12.00
C ALA A 418 17.42 -2.43 11.15
N ILE A 419 17.30 -2.66 9.83
CA ILE A 419 18.44 -2.64 8.90
C ILE A 419 19.04 -1.23 8.81
N PHE A 420 18.23 -0.17 8.75
CA PHE A 420 18.73 1.21 8.81
C PHE A 420 19.38 1.55 10.15
N LEU A 421 18.85 1.03 11.26
CA LEU A 421 19.47 1.20 12.60
C LEU A 421 20.82 0.47 12.69
N ASP A 422 20.93 -0.74 12.14
CA ASP A 422 22.19 -1.48 12.06
C ASP A 422 23.22 -0.78 11.16
N ALA A 423 22.78 -0.18 10.06
CA ALA A 423 23.62 0.65 9.20
C ALA A 423 24.14 1.88 9.94
N MET A 424 23.29 2.56 10.70
CA MET A 424 23.70 3.68 11.56
C MET A 424 24.71 3.24 12.64
N PHE A 425 24.48 2.07 13.24
CA PHE A 425 25.41 1.46 14.19
C PHE A 425 26.77 1.16 13.55
N ALA A 426 26.81 0.61 12.33
CA ALA A 426 28.05 0.30 11.63
C ALA A 426 28.89 1.57 11.37
N ILE A 427 28.25 2.70 11.04
CA ILE A 427 28.90 4.01 10.88
C ILE A 427 29.48 4.48 12.22
N PHE A 428 28.67 4.53 13.29
CA PHE A 428 29.17 4.97 14.61
C PHE A 428 30.24 4.03 15.18
N TYR A 429 30.12 2.74 14.95
CA TYR A 429 31.09 1.75 15.41
C TYR A 429 32.40 1.81 14.64
N PHE A 430 32.37 2.27 13.39
CA PHE A 430 33.58 2.62 12.66
C PHE A 430 34.26 3.85 13.28
N ILE A 431 33.51 4.92 13.52
CA ILE A 431 34.04 6.20 14.05
C ILE A 431 34.54 6.05 15.50
N THR A 432 33.68 5.60 16.41
CA THR A 432 33.98 5.54 17.86
C THR A 432 34.87 4.37 18.20
N THR A 433 34.84 3.29 17.39
CA THR A 433 35.43 1.99 17.69
C THR A 433 34.93 1.31 18.97
N ARG A 434 33.86 1.84 19.56
CA ARG A 434 33.33 1.45 20.87
C ARG A 434 31.91 0.91 20.71
N TYR A 435 31.70 -0.33 21.16
CA TYR A 435 30.45 -1.05 20.92
C TYR A 435 29.28 -0.40 21.66
N TRP A 436 29.38 -0.23 22.99
CA TRP A 436 28.27 0.30 23.79
C TRP A 436 27.96 1.75 23.44
N THR A 437 29.00 2.55 23.24
CA THR A 437 28.87 3.93 22.77
C THR A 437 28.05 3.98 21.48
N SER A 438 28.36 3.14 20.49
CA SER A 438 27.64 3.12 19.21
C SER A 438 26.20 2.64 19.35
N THR A 439 25.97 1.57 20.10
CA THR A 439 24.61 1.03 20.33
C THR A 439 23.73 2.02 21.07
N ILE A 440 24.25 2.68 22.10
CA ILE A 440 23.51 3.69 22.88
C ILE A 440 23.23 4.92 22.03
N LEU A 441 24.19 5.41 21.24
CA LEU A 441 23.97 6.53 20.33
C LEU A 441 22.81 6.24 19.36
N VAL A 442 22.79 5.05 18.73
CA VAL A 442 21.68 4.64 17.86
C VAL A 442 20.35 4.61 18.62
N SER A 443 20.36 4.10 19.85
CA SER A 443 19.15 3.97 20.68
C SER A 443 18.58 5.32 21.07
N VAL A 444 19.43 6.24 21.54
CA VAL A 444 19.05 7.60 21.94
C VAL A 444 18.53 8.38 20.76
N ILE A 445 19.22 8.33 19.60
CA ILE A 445 18.76 9.01 18.38
C ILE A 445 17.40 8.48 17.96
N THR A 446 17.19 7.16 17.94
CA THR A 446 15.92 6.56 17.49
C THR A 446 14.75 6.90 18.42
N ILE A 447 14.93 6.76 19.73
CA ILE A 447 13.89 7.08 20.73
C ILE A 447 13.62 8.58 20.75
N GLY A 448 14.67 9.41 20.76
CA GLY A 448 14.55 10.86 20.71
C GLY A 448 13.82 11.32 19.45
N TRP A 449 14.14 10.72 18.30
CA TRP A 449 13.48 11.01 17.02
C TRP A 449 11.99 10.61 17.03
N ALA A 450 11.64 9.44 17.57
CA ALA A 450 10.25 9.01 17.71
C ALA A 450 9.46 9.95 18.66
N ILE A 451 10.02 10.29 19.82
CA ILE A 451 9.37 11.21 20.76
C ILE A 451 9.21 12.61 20.14
N ALA A 452 10.22 13.11 19.43
CA ALA A 452 10.16 14.39 18.75
C ALA A 452 9.09 14.40 17.66
N ASN A 453 9.02 13.35 16.83
CA ASN A 453 7.97 13.19 15.83
C ASN A 453 6.58 13.14 16.46
N LYS A 454 6.35 12.28 17.45
CA LYS A 454 5.06 12.19 18.14
C LYS A 454 4.64 13.53 18.76
N THR A 455 5.58 14.24 19.37
CA THR A 455 5.33 15.56 19.95
C THR A 455 4.94 16.56 18.87
N LYS A 456 5.68 16.62 17.76
CA LYS A 456 5.38 17.53 16.65
C LYS A 456 4.04 17.18 16.00
N LEU A 457 3.77 15.90 15.77
CA LEU A 457 2.53 15.39 15.21
C LEU A 457 1.33 15.82 16.04
N ASN A 458 1.40 15.68 17.37
CA ASN A 458 0.34 16.13 18.27
C ASN A 458 0.14 17.66 18.26
N LEU A 459 1.21 18.44 18.04
CA LEU A 459 1.15 19.91 18.06
C LEU A 459 0.76 20.55 16.72
N ARG A 460 1.12 19.91 15.60
CA ARG A 460 1.03 20.50 14.26
C ARG A 460 0.29 19.64 13.24
N GLY A 461 -0.04 18.39 13.57
CA GLY A 461 -0.70 17.44 12.67
C GLY A 461 0.23 16.85 11.60
N GLU A 462 1.54 17.01 11.74
CA GLU A 462 2.53 16.60 10.75
C GLU A 462 3.82 16.06 11.39
N PRO A 463 4.52 15.13 10.72
CA PRO A 463 5.82 14.60 11.17
C PRO A 463 6.95 15.61 10.92
N ILE A 464 8.16 15.24 11.32
CA ILE A 464 9.37 15.99 10.98
C ILE A 464 9.78 15.67 9.54
N TYR A 465 9.99 16.71 8.73
CA TYR A 465 10.39 16.62 7.33
C TYR A 465 11.89 16.87 7.17
N PRO A 466 12.54 16.29 6.14
CA PRO A 466 13.96 16.55 5.83
C PRO A 466 14.30 18.02 5.62
N THR A 467 13.40 18.80 5.02
CA THR A 467 13.56 20.25 4.78
C THR A 467 13.68 21.06 6.06
N GLU A 468 13.26 20.52 7.20
CA GLU A 468 13.29 21.21 8.50
C GLU A 468 14.58 20.96 9.28
N LEU A 469 15.46 20.07 8.81
CA LEU A 469 16.77 19.87 9.45
C LEU A 469 17.61 21.15 9.46
N ASP A 470 17.45 22.02 8.45
CA ASP A 470 18.10 23.32 8.39
C ASP A 470 17.59 24.27 9.49
N GLU A 471 16.37 24.08 9.99
CA GLU A 471 15.81 24.85 11.11
C GLU A 471 16.32 24.35 12.48
N ILE A 472 16.68 23.07 12.62
CA ILE A 472 17.25 22.51 13.86
C ILE A 472 18.59 23.18 14.20
N VAL A 473 19.32 23.67 13.19
CA VAL A 473 20.55 24.44 13.36
C VAL A 473 20.29 25.78 14.10
N ASN A 474 19.05 26.27 14.11
CA ASN A 474 18.60 27.45 14.87
C ASN A 474 18.11 27.10 16.30
N TRP A 475 18.77 26.19 17.00
CA TRP A 475 18.44 25.76 18.37
C TRP A 475 18.15 26.89 19.39
N LYS A 476 18.69 28.10 19.17
CA LYS A 476 18.46 29.31 19.97
C LYS A 476 16.99 29.76 19.98
N THR A 477 16.21 29.48 18.94
CA THR A 477 14.77 29.80 18.88
C THR A 477 13.91 28.69 19.47
N LEU A 478 14.37 27.44 19.43
CA LEU A 478 13.66 26.26 19.91
C LEU A 478 13.74 26.09 21.44
N LEU A 479 14.88 26.40 22.04
CA LEU A 479 15.12 26.23 23.49
C LEU A 479 14.09 26.96 24.38
N PRO A 480 13.74 28.24 24.13
CA PRO A 480 12.73 28.94 24.93
C PRO A 480 11.33 28.32 24.83
N MET A 481 11.01 27.62 23.73
CA MET A 481 9.70 27.01 23.49
C MET A 481 9.50 25.69 24.23
N VAL A 482 10.60 24.97 24.52
CA VAL A 482 10.57 23.67 25.23
C VAL A 482 10.30 23.86 26.73
N GLY A 483 10.67 25.02 27.28
CA GLY A 483 10.52 25.36 28.70
C GLY A 483 11.63 24.79 29.57
N GLN A 484 12.08 25.58 30.54
CA GLN A 484 13.28 25.31 31.35
C GLN A 484 13.25 23.95 32.06
N GLN A 485 12.09 23.52 32.58
CA GLN A 485 11.94 22.22 33.24
C GLN A 485 12.22 21.05 32.31
N LYS A 486 11.71 21.08 31.06
CA LYS A 486 11.97 20.02 30.08
C LYS A 486 13.44 19.99 29.65
N VAL A 487 14.08 21.14 29.53
CA VAL A 487 15.52 21.23 29.24
C VAL A 487 16.35 20.59 30.36
N ILE A 488 16.03 20.86 31.62
CA ILE A 488 16.70 20.23 32.77
C ILE A 488 16.49 18.71 32.75
N MET A 489 15.27 18.23 32.50
CA MET A 489 15.00 16.78 32.40
C MET A 489 15.82 16.12 31.28
N ILE A 490 15.93 16.75 30.11
CA ILE A 490 16.75 16.27 29.00
C ILE A 490 18.22 16.22 29.40
N ALA A 491 18.73 17.23 30.08
CA ALA A 491 20.11 17.27 30.55
C ALA A 491 20.41 16.16 31.58
N VAL A 492 19.53 15.95 32.54
CA VAL A 492 19.66 14.85 33.54
C VAL A 492 19.62 13.49 32.86
N ALA A 493 18.68 13.27 31.93
CA ALA A 493 18.62 12.05 31.14
C ALA A 493 19.92 11.80 30.35
N LEU A 494 20.49 12.85 29.74
CA LEU A 494 21.76 12.75 29.02
C LEU A 494 22.92 12.35 29.94
N VAL A 495 23.01 12.93 31.14
CA VAL A 495 24.03 12.55 32.14
C VAL A 495 23.89 11.08 32.54
N ILE A 496 22.66 10.61 32.80
CA ILE A 496 22.40 9.20 33.13
C ILE A 496 22.82 8.27 31.98
N VAL A 497 22.50 8.64 30.74
CA VAL A 497 22.88 7.88 29.55
C VAL A 497 24.41 7.83 29.38
N ILE A 498 25.12 8.93 29.60
CA ILE A 498 26.59 8.98 29.56
C ILE A 498 27.18 8.10 30.66
N ALA A 499 26.69 8.22 31.90
CA ALA A 499 27.14 7.41 33.03
C ALA A 499 26.92 5.91 32.77
N LEU A 500 25.75 5.54 32.23
CA LEU A 500 25.44 4.17 31.81
C LEU A 500 26.40 3.70 30.70
N THR A 501 26.68 4.55 29.71
CA THR A 501 27.61 4.22 28.63
C THR A 501 29.01 3.93 29.19
N ILE A 502 29.53 4.81 30.05
CA ILE A 502 30.84 4.63 30.70
C ILE A 502 30.84 3.34 31.53
N PHE A 503 29.80 3.11 32.33
CA PHE A 503 29.65 1.90 33.13
C PHE A 503 29.69 0.63 32.28
N LEU A 504 28.95 0.58 31.17
CA LEU A 504 28.92 -0.59 30.28
C LEU A 504 30.26 -0.81 29.55
N GLU A 505 30.94 0.27 29.13
CA GLU A 505 32.27 0.18 28.51
C GLU A 505 33.32 -0.38 29.48
N ILE A 506 33.25 -0.01 30.77
CA ILE A 506 34.19 -0.47 31.80
C ILE A 506 33.84 -1.87 32.29
N LYS A 507 32.57 -2.12 32.66
CA LYS A 507 32.15 -3.37 33.32
C LYS A 507 31.91 -4.52 32.36
N PHE A 508 31.49 -4.23 31.12
CA PHE A 508 31.13 -5.23 30.12
C PHE A 508 31.85 -5.00 28.78
N PRO A 509 33.19 -4.89 28.73
CA PRO A 509 33.90 -4.55 27.51
C PRO A 509 33.69 -5.59 26.40
N ILE A 510 33.25 -5.13 25.23
CA ILE A 510 33.09 -5.98 24.05
C ILE A 510 34.29 -5.82 23.12
N LYS A 511 35.00 -6.92 22.87
CA LYS A 511 36.19 -6.93 22.01
C LYS A 511 35.84 -6.49 20.58
N LYS A 512 36.68 -5.61 20.02
CA LYS A 512 36.58 -5.15 18.63
C LYS A 512 36.65 -6.34 17.67
N LYS A 513 35.56 -6.64 16.96
CA LYS A 513 35.55 -7.68 15.91
C LYS A 513 35.85 -7.08 14.53
N GLY A 514 36.85 -7.68 13.85
CA GLY A 514 37.23 -7.34 12.48
C GLY A 514 38.28 -6.21 12.39
N SER A 515 39.08 -6.25 11.32
CA SER A 515 40.05 -5.19 11.04
C SER A 515 39.37 -3.85 10.77
N TRP A 516 40.10 -2.75 10.95
CA TRP A 516 39.64 -1.41 10.57
C TRP A 516 39.10 -1.37 9.13
N LYS A 517 39.82 -2.02 8.19
CA LYS A 517 39.41 -2.16 6.79
C LYS A 517 38.02 -2.80 6.65
N ARG A 518 37.75 -3.91 7.36
CA ARG A 518 36.43 -4.58 7.31
C ARG A 518 35.32 -3.69 7.88
N ARG A 519 35.58 -2.96 8.96
CA ARG A 519 34.61 -2.01 9.54
C ARG A 519 34.34 -0.84 8.60
N GLY A 520 35.37 -0.32 7.93
CA GLY A 520 35.24 0.71 6.91
C GLY A 520 34.38 0.26 5.72
N ILE A 521 34.53 -0.98 5.26
CA ILE A 521 33.66 -1.55 4.21
C ILE A 521 32.19 -1.57 4.66
N TRP A 522 31.90 -2.02 5.88
CA TRP A 522 30.53 -2.02 6.41
C TRP A 522 29.95 -0.61 6.57
N ALA A 523 30.76 0.35 7.03
CA ALA A 523 30.35 1.76 7.09
C ALA A 523 30.07 2.32 5.68
N LEU A 524 30.89 2.01 4.68
CA LEU A 524 30.66 2.41 3.30
C LEU A 524 29.37 1.82 2.73
N LEU A 525 29.14 0.51 2.92
CA LEU A 525 27.88 -0.14 2.51
C LEU A 525 26.66 0.49 3.21
N SER A 526 26.83 0.89 4.48
CA SER A 526 25.79 1.59 5.24
C SER A 526 25.48 2.96 4.67
N LEU A 527 26.52 3.72 4.27
CA LEU A 527 26.34 5.00 3.57
C LEU A 527 25.61 4.82 2.23
N LEU A 528 25.98 3.79 1.44
CA LEU A 528 25.26 3.46 0.20
C LEU A 528 23.80 3.09 0.45
N LEU A 529 23.49 2.39 1.55
CA LEU A 529 22.11 2.12 1.94
C LEU A 529 21.35 3.42 2.25
N PHE A 530 21.97 4.38 2.95
CA PHE A 530 21.37 5.69 3.22
C PHE A 530 21.20 6.59 1.97
N MET A 531 21.77 6.21 0.82
CA MET A 531 21.47 6.86 -0.47
C MET A 531 20.22 6.28 -1.15
N THR A 532 19.77 5.08 -0.77
CA THR A 532 18.58 4.44 -1.39
C THR A 532 17.25 5.19 -1.20
N PRO A 533 16.99 5.93 -0.10
CA PRO A 533 15.79 6.76 0.08
C PRO A 533 15.52 7.75 -1.06
N ALA A 534 16.57 8.26 -1.73
CA ALA A 534 16.44 9.11 -2.91
C ALA A 534 15.74 8.44 -4.10
N ARG A 535 15.47 7.12 -4.03
CA ARG A 535 14.75 6.35 -5.06
C ARG A 535 13.54 5.60 -4.49
N PHE A 536 13.16 5.83 -3.23
CA PHE A 536 12.02 5.14 -2.59
C PHE A 536 10.69 5.45 -3.27
N ASN A 537 10.54 6.65 -3.84
CA ASN A 537 9.31 7.14 -4.44
C ASN A 537 9.36 7.24 -5.99
N HIS A 538 10.41 6.73 -6.62
CA HIS A 538 10.58 6.76 -8.07
C HIS A 538 9.90 5.54 -8.69
N ASP A 539 8.64 5.71 -9.11
CA ASP A 539 7.80 4.64 -9.66
C ASP A 539 8.51 3.82 -10.74
N GLY A 540 8.40 2.50 -10.65
CA GLY A 540 8.98 1.57 -11.61
C GLY A 540 10.48 1.27 -11.40
N GLY A 541 11.16 2.00 -10.51
CA GLY A 541 12.55 1.72 -10.15
C GLY A 541 12.72 0.42 -9.34
N ILE A 542 13.91 -0.19 -9.43
CA ILE A 542 14.28 -1.39 -8.65
C ILE A 542 14.16 -1.11 -7.14
N ILE A 543 14.72 0.01 -6.68
CA ILE A 543 14.69 0.41 -5.27
C ILE A 543 13.27 0.67 -4.79
N TYR A 544 12.42 1.32 -5.61
CA TYR A 544 10.99 1.51 -5.32
C TYR A 544 10.30 0.16 -5.04
N HIS A 545 10.51 -0.84 -5.89
CA HIS A 545 9.91 -2.16 -5.71
C HIS A 545 10.47 -2.94 -4.52
N ILE A 546 11.79 -2.86 -4.27
CA ILE A 546 12.41 -3.46 -3.09
C ILE A 546 11.83 -2.84 -1.82
N ASN A 547 11.82 -1.50 -1.72
CA ASN A 547 11.28 -0.76 -0.58
C ASN A 547 9.82 -1.15 -0.29
N ARG A 548 8.95 -1.12 -1.30
CA ARG A 548 7.53 -1.55 -1.19
C ARG A 548 7.39 -3.03 -0.81
N GLY A 549 8.35 -3.87 -1.19
CA GLY A 549 8.39 -5.29 -0.87
C GLY A 549 8.71 -5.59 0.60
N PHE A 550 9.35 -4.65 1.29
CA PHE A 550 9.51 -4.63 2.75
C PHE A 550 8.29 -4.06 3.48
N ASP A 551 7.14 -3.92 2.81
CA ASP A 551 5.90 -3.36 3.36
C ASP A 551 5.97 -1.88 3.80
N ASN A 552 7.07 -1.18 3.51
CA ASN A 552 7.12 0.28 3.56
C ASN A 552 6.21 0.84 2.46
N LYS A 553 4.98 1.20 2.83
CA LYS A 553 3.95 1.62 1.87
C LYS A 553 3.31 2.92 2.32
N GLN A 554 4.00 4.02 2.04
CA GLN A 554 3.47 5.36 2.28
C GLN A 554 2.39 5.76 1.26
N SER A 555 1.35 6.44 1.75
CA SER A 555 0.30 7.05 0.92
C SER A 555 0.50 8.55 0.71
N PHE A 556 1.18 9.22 1.64
CA PHE A 556 1.37 10.67 1.77
C PHE A 556 0.06 11.46 1.91
N ARG A 557 -1.09 10.77 2.05
CA ARG A 557 -2.44 11.34 2.20
C ARG A 557 -2.73 11.74 3.63
N ASN A 558 -2.26 10.92 4.55
CA ASN A 558 -2.46 11.10 5.97
C ASN A 558 -1.13 10.84 6.66
N PRO A 559 -0.31 11.89 6.88
CA PRO A 559 1.00 11.76 7.51
C PRO A 559 0.95 11.09 8.89
N GLU A 560 -0.11 11.35 9.67
CA GLU A 560 -0.34 10.72 10.99
C GLU A 560 -0.52 9.20 10.86
N ARG A 561 -1.33 8.74 9.90
CA ARG A 561 -1.48 7.31 9.65
C ARG A 561 -0.19 6.71 9.07
N ASP A 562 0.45 7.39 8.13
CA ASP A 562 1.63 6.90 7.44
C ASP A 562 2.79 6.67 8.42
N ILE A 563 2.99 7.57 9.38
CA ILE A 563 4.02 7.40 10.42
C ILE A 563 3.67 6.27 11.40
N GLN A 564 2.39 6.06 11.73
CA GLN A 564 1.95 4.93 12.57
C GLN A 564 2.23 3.56 11.92
N ILE A 565 2.14 3.45 10.59
CA ILE A 565 2.29 2.17 9.88
C ILE A 565 3.70 1.91 9.32
N ASN A 566 4.50 2.95 9.08
CA ASN A 566 5.87 2.84 8.56
C ASN A 566 6.94 3.22 9.60
N GLY A 567 6.54 3.78 10.74
CA GLY A 567 7.45 4.21 11.80
C GLY A 567 8.19 5.52 11.48
N PRO A 568 8.74 6.20 12.49
CA PRO A 568 9.29 7.55 12.34
C PRO A 568 10.55 7.61 11.47
N VAL A 569 11.36 6.54 11.48
CA VAL A 569 12.59 6.47 10.68
C VAL A 569 12.27 6.32 9.19
N LEU A 570 11.49 5.29 8.80
CA LEU A 570 11.15 5.12 7.38
C LEU A 570 10.25 6.24 6.87
N ASN A 571 9.36 6.78 7.71
CA ASN A 571 8.58 7.96 7.37
C ASN A 571 9.49 9.13 6.98
N PHE A 572 10.49 9.46 7.79
CA PHE A 572 11.48 10.49 7.46
C PHE A 572 12.22 10.19 6.14
N LEU A 573 12.69 8.95 5.95
CA LEU A 573 13.37 8.54 4.72
C LEU A 573 12.46 8.60 3.48
N ASN A 574 11.16 8.33 3.63
CA ASN A 574 10.17 8.45 2.55
C ASN A 574 9.96 9.90 2.12
N TYR A 575 10.23 10.89 2.98
CA TYR A 575 10.12 12.31 2.63
C TYR A 575 11.42 12.90 2.03
N PHE A 576 12.50 12.11 1.93
CA PHE A 576 13.81 12.60 1.45
C PHE A 576 13.80 13.05 -0.01
N ASP A 577 13.14 12.31 -0.90
CA ASP A 577 12.91 12.70 -2.29
C ASP A 577 11.49 12.35 -2.71
N LEU A 578 10.64 13.39 -2.72
CA LEU A 578 9.26 13.30 -3.14
C LEU A 578 9.11 13.76 -4.58
N GLN A 579 8.53 12.90 -5.42
CA GLN A 579 8.11 13.32 -6.75
C GLN A 579 6.84 14.17 -6.66
N ILE A 580 7.03 15.49 -6.72
CA ILE A 580 5.96 16.50 -6.69
C ILE A 580 5.15 16.46 -8.00
N MET A 581 5.81 16.68 -9.14
CA MET A 581 5.20 16.68 -10.49
C MET A 581 6.14 16.06 -11.54
N ASN A 582 5.58 15.63 -12.67
CA ASN A 582 6.39 15.29 -13.84
C ASN A 582 6.95 16.55 -14.47
N LYS A 583 8.22 16.53 -14.88
CA LYS A 583 8.79 17.62 -15.67
C LYS A 583 8.16 17.65 -17.07
N PRO A 584 7.46 18.73 -17.47
CA PRO A 584 6.98 18.89 -18.83
C PRO A 584 8.16 18.95 -19.82
N SER A 585 8.02 18.34 -21.00
CA SER A 585 9.13 18.16 -21.96
C SER A 585 9.80 19.47 -22.38
N ASN A 586 9.01 20.54 -22.49
CA ASN A 586 9.45 21.84 -23.02
C ASN A 586 9.61 22.88 -21.91
N TYR A 587 9.76 22.46 -20.65
CA TYR A 587 9.92 23.39 -19.54
C TYR A 587 11.25 24.17 -19.63
N SER A 588 11.14 25.49 -19.81
CA SER A 588 12.28 26.40 -19.89
C SER A 588 11.86 27.83 -19.52
N LYS A 589 12.84 28.70 -19.25
CA LYS A 589 12.57 30.14 -19.04
C LYS A 589 11.91 30.78 -20.25
N ALA A 590 12.33 30.41 -21.47
CA ALA A 590 11.75 30.92 -22.71
C ALA A 590 10.27 30.53 -22.84
N THR A 591 9.92 29.29 -22.49
CA THR A 591 8.54 28.80 -22.48
C THR A 591 7.67 29.60 -21.51
N ILE A 592 8.12 29.82 -20.27
CA ILE A 592 7.36 30.60 -19.30
C ILE A 592 7.19 32.06 -19.74
N ASN A 593 8.22 32.67 -20.35
CA ASN A 593 8.09 34.01 -20.92
C ASN A 593 7.09 34.06 -22.08
N HIS A 594 7.10 33.05 -22.96
CA HIS A 594 6.13 32.94 -24.05
C HIS A 594 4.70 32.82 -23.52
N LEU A 595 4.48 32.03 -22.45
CA LEU A 595 3.17 31.95 -21.78
C LEU A 595 2.76 33.29 -21.17
N ASN A 596 3.69 34.03 -20.56
CA ASN A 596 3.42 35.38 -20.06
C ASN A 596 2.95 36.32 -21.18
N GLU A 597 3.60 36.32 -22.34
CA GLU A 597 3.21 37.13 -23.50
C GLU A 597 1.85 36.70 -24.08
N LYS A 598 1.64 35.39 -24.28
CA LYS A 598 0.39 34.82 -24.78
C LYS A 598 -0.79 35.23 -23.92
N TYR A 599 -0.70 34.98 -22.61
CA TYR A 599 -1.77 35.29 -21.69
C TYR A 599 -1.84 36.77 -21.33
N GLY A 600 -0.78 37.55 -21.56
CA GLY A 600 -0.83 39.02 -21.51
C GLY A 600 -1.78 39.59 -22.55
N LYS A 601 -1.70 39.13 -23.80
CA LYS A 601 -2.66 39.52 -24.86
C LYS A 601 -4.10 39.15 -24.50
N ILE A 602 -4.31 37.95 -23.95
CA ILE A 602 -5.64 37.49 -23.50
C ILE A 602 -6.13 38.34 -22.32
N ALA A 603 -5.25 38.68 -21.37
CA ALA A 603 -5.56 39.56 -20.26
C ALA A 603 -5.99 40.95 -20.76
N ASP A 604 -5.30 41.52 -21.73
CA ASP A 604 -5.65 42.81 -22.34
C ASP A 604 -7.06 42.77 -22.95
N GLU A 605 -7.40 41.71 -23.69
CA GLU A 605 -8.75 41.52 -24.25
C GLU A 605 -9.82 41.40 -23.16
N ILE A 606 -9.58 40.61 -22.12
CA ILE A 606 -10.50 40.50 -20.97
C ILE A 606 -10.67 41.89 -20.32
N ASN A 607 -9.57 42.61 -20.12
CA ASN A 607 -9.52 43.89 -19.41
C ASN A 607 -10.19 45.05 -20.14
N LYS A 608 -10.44 44.95 -21.45
CA LYS A 608 -11.28 45.92 -22.19
C LYS A 608 -12.70 46.01 -21.64
N THR A 609 -13.22 44.92 -21.09
CA THR A 609 -14.60 44.83 -20.56
C THR A 609 -14.69 44.90 -19.03
N ARG A 610 -13.58 44.60 -18.34
CA ARG A 610 -13.50 44.63 -16.86
C ARG A 610 -13.23 46.05 -16.36
N LYS A 611 -14.14 46.58 -15.54
CA LYS A 611 -14.09 47.97 -15.07
C LYS A 611 -13.39 48.14 -13.72
N ASN A 612 -13.42 47.13 -12.86
CA ASN A 612 -12.96 47.24 -11.48
C ASN A 612 -11.49 46.81 -11.32
N THR A 613 -10.87 47.22 -10.22
CA THR A 613 -9.55 46.72 -9.80
C THR A 613 -9.63 46.13 -8.40
N LEU A 614 -8.89 45.04 -8.15
CA LEU A 614 -8.93 44.37 -6.84
C LEU A 614 -8.46 45.26 -5.69
N LYS A 615 -7.61 46.26 -5.96
CA LYS A 615 -7.13 47.24 -4.97
C LYS A 615 -8.28 48.01 -4.29
N ASP A 616 -9.42 48.11 -4.95
CA ASP A 616 -10.61 48.84 -4.48
C ASP A 616 -11.70 47.91 -3.92
N GLN A 617 -11.50 46.59 -4.01
CA GLN A 617 -12.49 45.59 -3.60
C GLN A 617 -12.15 45.00 -2.22
N THR A 618 -13.16 44.66 -1.42
CA THR A 618 -12.98 43.79 -0.24
C THR A 618 -13.39 42.37 -0.59
N ILE A 619 -12.43 41.46 -0.64
CA ILE A 619 -12.66 40.05 -0.96
C ILE A 619 -12.47 39.21 0.29
N VAL A 620 -13.47 38.39 0.60
CA VAL A 620 -13.45 37.45 1.73
C VAL A 620 -13.50 36.04 1.19
N TYR A 621 -12.44 35.28 1.36
CA TYR A 621 -12.47 33.84 1.12
C TYR A 621 -12.81 33.18 2.44
N ASN A 622 -14.00 32.57 2.51
CA ASN A 622 -14.46 31.90 3.71
C ASN A 622 -14.46 30.38 3.51
N LEU A 623 -13.41 29.76 4.04
CA LEU A 623 -13.34 28.32 4.26
C LEU A 623 -14.21 27.97 5.47
N SER A 624 -15.32 27.28 5.22
CA SER A 624 -16.22 26.77 6.25
C SER A 624 -15.90 25.31 6.54
N GLU A 625 -15.20 25.07 7.65
CA GLU A 625 -14.73 23.75 8.09
C GLU A 625 -15.80 22.67 7.95
N SER A 626 -15.47 21.61 7.22
CA SER A 626 -16.27 20.42 6.96
C SER A 626 -17.71 20.70 6.51
N PHE A 627 -18.01 21.87 5.92
CA PHE A 627 -19.39 22.22 5.56
C PHE A 627 -19.85 21.45 4.32
N VAL A 628 -20.91 20.66 4.51
CA VAL A 628 -21.63 19.97 3.45
C VAL A 628 -23.12 20.13 3.70
N ASP A 629 -23.88 20.44 2.63
CA ASP A 629 -25.34 20.38 2.66
C ASP A 629 -25.77 18.94 3.04
N PRO A 630 -26.38 18.72 4.21
CA PRO A 630 -26.63 17.36 4.68
C PRO A 630 -27.49 16.52 3.73
N TYR A 631 -28.30 17.15 2.87
CA TYR A 631 -29.13 16.45 1.89
C TYR A 631 -28.34 15.93 0.67
N THR A 632 -27.07 16.31 0.50
CA THR A 632 -26.23 15.79 -0.60
C THR A 632 -25.51 14.50 -0.24
N PHE A 633 -25.56 14.05 1.02
CA PHE A 633 -25.01 12.75 1.39
C PHE A 633 -25.76 11.62 0.66
N PRO A 634 -25.05 10.67 0.03
CA PRO A 634 -25.72 9.56 -0.65
C PRO A 634 -26.60 8.77 0.32
N THR A 635 -27.83 8.45 -0.12
CA THR A 635 -28.82 7.63 0.61
C THR A 635 -29.37 8.22 1.92
N VAL A 636 -28.90 9.40 2.34
CA VAL A 636 -29.35 10.04 3.59
C VAL A 636 -30.84 10.35 3.52
N LYS A 637 -31.53 10.14 4.64
CA LYS A 637 -32.92 10.52 4.85
C LYS A 637 -33.01 11.21 6.20
N ILE A 638 -33.41 12.47 6.17
CA ILE A 638 -33.67 13.30 7.35
C ILE A 638 -35.19 13.40 7.49
N ASP A 639 -35.73 13.15 8.69
CA ASP A 639 -37.17 13.22 8.96
C ASP A 639 -37.76 14.57 8.49
N PRO A 640 -38.76 14.61 7.60
CA PRO A 640 -39.33 15.86 7.10
C PRO A 640 -39.96 16.73 8.20
N LYS A 641 -40.22 16.19 9.40
CA LYS A 641 -40.74 16.94 10.56
C LYS A 641 -39.69 17.84 11.22
N VAL A 642 -38.39 17.61 10.99
CA VAL A 642 -37.35 18.49 11.53
C VAL A 642 -37.04 19.65 10.58
N PRO A 643 -36.61 20.82 11.09
CA PRO A 643 -36.27 21.96 10.25
C PRO A 643 -35.13 21.66 9.27
N ASN A 644 -35.21 22.20 8.05
CA ASN A 644 -34.09 22.18 7.11
C ASN A 644 -32.86 22.89 7.72
N PRO A 645 -31.73 22.19 7.93
CA PRO A 645 -30.55 22.73 8.60
C PRO A 645 -29.83 23.83 7.82
N VAL A 646 -29.98 23.90 6.49
CA VAL A 646 -29.18 24.79 5.61
C VAL A 646 -30.05 25.69 4.74
N ARG A 647 -31.23 26.07 5.24
CA ARG A 647 -32.24 26.80 4.46
C ARG A 647 -31.71 28.14 3.92
N PHE A 648 -30.93 28.89 4.70
CA PHE A 648 -30.41 30.17 4.24
C PHE A 648 -29.35 29.98 3.16
N ILE A 649 -28.40 29.07 3.36
CA ILE A 649 -27.34 28.80 2.39
C ILE A 649 -27.93 28.28 1.08
N GLN A 650 -28.93 27.40 1.12
CA GLN A 650 -29.64 26.95 -0.09
C GLN A 650 -30.32 28.12 -0.83
N SER A 651 -30.92 29.08 -0.12
CA SER A 651 -31.52 30.28 -0.71
C SER A 651 -30.53 31.20 -1.44
N MET A 652 -29.23 31.05 -1.21
CA MET A 652 -28.21 31.81 -1.93
C MET A 652 -28.19 31.47 -3.43
N LYS A 653 -28.68 30.30 -3.83
CA LYS A 653 -28.78 29.88 -5.24
C LYS A 653 -29.48 30.91 -6.14
N ASP A 654 -30.47 31.61 -5.61
CA ASP A 654 -31.29 32.52 -6.42
C ASP A 654 -30.61 33.89 -6.64
N ARG A 655 -29.75 34.31 -5.70
CA ARG A 655 -29.19 35.67 -5.58
C ARG A 655 -27.66 35.73 -5.55
N SER A 656 -26.99 34.66 -5.94
CA SER A 656 -25.53 34.55 -5.96
C SER A 656 -25.09 33.49 -6.96
N THR A 657 -23.79 33.46 -7.29
CA THR A 657 -23.22 32.31 -7.98
C THR A 657 -23.16 31.13 -7.02
N TYR A 658 -23.73 29.99 -7.37
CA TYR A 658 -23.90 28.84 -6.47
C TYR A 658 -23.68 27.53 -7.22
N GLY A 659 -23.06 26.55 -6.56
CA GLY A 659 -22.89 25.23 -7.14
C GLY A 659 -22.23 24.23 -6.20
N SER A 660 -21.49 23.29 -6.79
CA SER A 660 -20.74 22.25 -6.10
C SER A 660 -19.25 22.42 -6.34
N MET A 661 -18.47 22.37 -5.28
CA MET A 661 -17.02 22.47 -5.30
C MET A 661 -16.41 21.08 -5.10
N LEU A 662 -15.56 20.67 -6.02
CA LEU A 662 -14.79 19.43 -5.95
C LEU A 662 -13.63 19.60 -5.00
N SER A 663 -13.68 18.90 -3.87
CA SER A 663 -12.66 18.88 -2.84
C SER A 663 -11.54 17.90 -3.19
N ALA A 664 -10.30 18.31 -2.94
CA ALA A 664 -9.14 17.41 -2.91
C ALA A 664 -9.02 16.61 -1.60
N GLY A 665 -9.96 16.79 -0.66
CA GLY A 665 -9.96 16.16 0.66
C GLY A 665 -11.22 15.37 0.97
N TYR A 666 -11.09 14.43 1.92
CA TYR A 666 -12.21 13.73 2.55
C TYR A 666 -11.86 13.46 4.02
N GLY A 667 -12.59 14.08 4.94
CA GLY A 667 -12.32 14.00 6.37
C GLY A 667 -11.00 14.67 6.79
N GLY A 668 -10.47 15.57 5.97
CA GLY A 668 -9.23 16.30 6.19
C GLY A 668 -8.73 16.96 4.90
N GLY A 669 -7.60 17.68 5.00
CA GLY A 669 -6.95 18.33 3.85
C GLY A 669 -7.23 19.82 3.72
N THR A 670 -7.80 20.48 4.74
CA THR A 670 -8.15 21.91 4.78
C THR A 670 -7.10 22.83 4.15
N ALA A 671 -5.82 22.65 4.48
CA ALA A 671 -4.73 23.46 3.93
C ALA A 671 -4.51 23.28 2.42
N ASN A 672 -4.88 22.13 1.84
CA ASN A 672 -4.79 21.89 0.40
C ASN A 672 -5.81 22.75 -0.35
N MET A 673 -7.08 22.70 0.08
CA MET A 673 -8.14 23.54 -0.49
C MET A 673 -7.81 25.02 -0.29
N GLU A 674 -7.33 25.40 0.89
CA GLU A 674 -6.86 26.76 1.16
C GLU A 674 -5.77 27.19 0.17
N TRP A 675 -4.75 26.35 -0.05
CA TRP A 675 -3.69 26.61 -1.04
C TRP A 675 -4.25 26.73 -2.46
N GLU A 676 -5.14 25.83 -2.89
CA GLU A 676 -5.77 25.90 -4.22
C GLU A 676 -6.54 27.22 -4.39
N THR A 677 -7.34 27.62 -3.39
CA THR A 677 -8.11 28.87 -3.48
C THR A 677 -7.21 30.11 -3.52
N LEU A 678 -6.15 30.14 -2.71
CA LEU A 678 -5.25 31.30 -2.65
C LEU A 678 -4.35 31.41 -3.88
N THR A 679 -4.00 30.30 -4.52
CA THR A 679 -3.01 30.29 -5.60
C THR A 679 -3.63 30.16 -6.98
N GLY A 680 -4.75 29.44 -7.12
CA GLY A 680 -5.28 29.00 -8.41
C GLY A 680 -4.59 27.75 -8.96
N PHE A 681 -3.64 27.17 -8.23
CA PHE A 681 -3.07 25.86 -8.55
C PHE A 681 -3.96 24.71 -8.06
N ASN A 682 -3.79 23.51 -8.61
CA ASN A 682 -4.70 22.39 -8.39
C ASN A 682 -3.96 21.15 -7.90
N MET A 683 -4.48 20.51 -6.86
CA MET A 683 -3.89 19.31 -6.26
C MET A 683 -3.84 18.11 -7.21
N GLY A 684 -4.72 18.05 -8.21
CA GLY A 684 -4.77 16.99 -9.20
C GLY A 684 -3.52 16.90 -10.08
N MET A 685 -2.75 17.98 -10.21
CA MET A 685 -1.51 17.99 -10.99
C MET A 685 -0.34 17.27 -10.29
N PHE A 686 -0.46 16.97 -9.00
CA PHE A 686 0.61 16.31 -8.25
C PHE A 686 0.67 14.80 -8.51
N LYS A 687 1.90 14.26 -8.51
CA LYS A 687 2.18 12.82 -8.61
C LYS A 687 2.09 12.08 -7.29
N SER A 688 2.04 12.80 -6.19
CA SER A 688 1.96 12.27 -4.84
C SER A 688 0.97 13.12 -4.07
N THR A 689 0.21 12.53 -3.14
CA THR A 689 -0.52 13.37 -2.20
C THR A 689 0.50 14.10 -1.33
N LEU A 690 0.31 15.39 -1.11
CA LEU A 690 1.19 16.21 -0.29
C LEU A 690 0.38 17.38 0.28
N THR A 691 0.94 18.07 1.26
CA THR A 691 0.41 19.32 1.79
C THR A 691 1.33 20.46 1.33
N PRO A 692 0.91 21.28 0.34
CA PRO A 692 1.79 22.28 -0.27
C PRO A 692 2.40 23.26 0.72
N TYR A 693 1.64 23.66 1.75
CA TYR A 693 2.09 24.55 2.82
C TYR A 693 3.33 24.02 3.56
N VAL A 694 3.48 22.70 3.61
CA VAL A 694 4.53 22.07 4.40
C VAL A 694 5.70 21.64 3.50
N GLN A 695 5.40 21.29 2.24
CA GLN A 695 6.35 20.59 1.39
C GLN A 695 6.79 21.40 0.17
N ILE A 696 6.04 22.45 -0.20
CA ILE A 696 6.32 23.28 -1.38
C ILE A 696 6.63 24.71 -0.98
N VAL A 697 5.70 25.37 -0.30
CA VAL A 697 5.78 26.80 0.06
C VAL A 697 7.06 27.14 0.85
N PRO A 698 7.55 26.31 1.79
CA PRO A 698 8.76 26.63 2.57
C PRO A 698 10.02 26.83 1.73
N ASN A 699 10.07 26.27 0.51
CA ASN A 699 11.19 26.39 -0.43
C ASN A 699 11.27 27.76 -1.12
N TYR A 700 10.35 28.68 -0.81
CA TYR A 700 10.28 30.01 -1.43
C TYR A 700 10.25 31.12 -0.37
N ASP A 701 11.03 32.18 -0.59
CA ASP A 701 10.95 33.41 0.23
C ASP A 701 9.66 34.21 0.00
N PHE A 702 9.09 34.03 -1.19
CA PHE A 702 7.84 34.61 -1.63
C PHE A 702 7.10 33.62 -2.50
N TYR A 703 5.82 33.41 -2.18
CA TYR A 703 4.96 32.51 -2.93
C TYR A 703 3.71 33.26 -3.43
N PRO A 704 3.38 33.17 -4.73
CA PRO A 704 2.35 33.99 -5.32
C PRO A 704 0.95 33.51 -4.89
N THR A 705 0.11 34.46 -4.47
CA THR A 705 -1.30 34.23 -4.14
C THR A 705 -2.17 35.39 -4.66
N LEU A 706 -3.48 35.19 -4.74
CA LEU A 706 -4.46 36.24 -5.02
C LEU A 706 -4.27 37.49 -4.13
N GLY A 707 -3.79 37.31 -2.89
CA GLY A 707 -3.50 38.40 -1.99
C GLY A 707 -2.47 39.41 -2.52
N MET A 708 -1.65 39.07 -3.52
CA MET A 708 -0.65 39.98 -4.11
C MET A 708 -1.25 41.24 -4.74
N ASP A 709 -2.51 41.18 -5.18
CA ASP A 709 -3.20 42.31 -5.82
C ASP A 709 -3.79 43.31 -4.80
N PHE A 710 -3.62 43.05 -3.50
CA PHE A 710 -4.15 43.88 -2.42
C PHE A 710 -3.04 44.52 -1.60
N ASN A 711 -3.23 45.78 -1.23
CA ASN A 711 -2.32 46.51 -0.34
C ASN A 711 -2.40 46.01 1.11
N TYR A 712 -3.59 45.54 1.52
CA TYR A 712 -3.81 44.99 2.86
C TYR A 712 -4.47 43.62 2.79
N LYS A 713 -3.89 42.67 3.51
CA LYS A 713 -4.26 41.25 3.53
C LYS A 713 -4.29 40.79 4.98
N SER A 714 -5.37 40.12 5.36
CA SER A 714 -5.47 39.54 6.69
C SER A 714 -6.01 38.12 6.65
N ALA A 715 -5.62 37.31 7.63
CA ALA A 715 -6.20 36.01 7.87
C ALA A 715 -6.81 35.96 9.27
N VAL A 716 -7.88 35.20 9.41
CA VAL A 716 -8.56 34.95 10.68
C VAL A 716 -8.85 33.47 10.79
N HIS A 717 -8.34 32.85 11.85
CA HIS A 717 -8.63 31.47 12.20
C HIS A 717 -8.82 31.40 13.73
N PRO A 718 -10.06 31.29 14.27
CA PRO A 718 -10.32 31.30 15.71
C PRO A 718 -9.96 29.97 16.39
N PHE A 719 -8.81 29.42 16.01
CA PHE A 719 -8.20 28.23 16.56
C PHE A 719 -6.67 28.41 16.61
N ILE A 720 -5.92 27.36 16.91
CA ILE A 720 -4.46 27.38 16.96
C ILE A 720 -3.91 27.62 15.55
N GLY A 721 -3.13 28.69 15.37
CA GLY A 721 -2.65 29.12 14.05
C GLY A 721 -1.42 28.38 13.52
N THR A 722 -0.74 27.57 14.35
CA THR A 722 0.49 26.85 13.97
C THR A 722 0.25 25.56 13.18
N TYR A 723 -1.00 25.10 13.08
CA TYR A 723 -1.34 23.95 12.23
C TYR A 723 -1.05 24.26 10.76
N TYR A 724 -0.54 23.26 10.03
CA TYR A 724 -0.17 23.35 8.61
C TYR A 724 0.81 24.48 8.27
N SER A 725 1.69 24.88 9.18
CA SER A 725 2.70 25.93 8.93
C SER A 725 2.14 27.29 8.47
N ARG A 726 0.86 27.58 8.76
CA ARG A 726 0.19 28.83 8.32
C ARG A 726 0.90 30.09 8.77
N VAL A 727 1.50 30.12 9.97
CA VAL A 727 2.20 31.30 10.47
C VAL A 727 3.39 31.65 9.59
N GLU A 728 4.15 30.64 9.19
CA GLU A 728 5.34 30.75 8.34
C GLU A 728 4.95 31.04 6.89
N ASP A 729 3.90 30.39 6.37
CA ASP A 729 3.47 30.54 4.99
C ASP A 729 2.76 31.86 4.72
N TYR A 730 1.95 32.35 5.66
CA TYR A 730 1.34 33.66 5.51
C TYR A 730 2.37 34.79 5.47
N LYS A 731 3.55 34.62 6.09
CA LYS A 731 4.67 35.55 5.89
C LYS A 731 5.21 35.47 4.45
N ARG A 732 5.30 34.27 3.86
CA ARG A 732 5.73 34.06 2.46
C ARG A 732 4.69 34.57 1.46
N PHE A 733 3.40 34.50 1.79
CA PHE A 733 2.29 35.12 1.03
C PHE A 733 2.16 36.63 1.26
N LYS A 734 2.98 37.21 2.15
CA LYS A 734 3.00 38.63 2.53
C LYS A 734 1.67 39.13 3.12
N PHE A 735 1.05 38.34 4.00
CA PHE A 735 -0.10 38.79 4.79
C PHE A 735 0.35 39.83 5.83
N ASN A 736 -0.43 40.92 5.98
CA ASN A 736 -0.13 41.97 6.95
C ASN A 736 -0.50 41.55 8.38
N LYS A 737 -1.52 40.69 8.52
CA LYS A 737 -2.09 40.34 9.82
C LYS A 737 -2.66 38.92 9.83
N PHE A 738 -2.37 38.15 10.87
CA PHE A 738 -2.98 36.84 11.10
C PHE A 738 -3.54 36.74 12.53
N VAL A 739 -4.86 36.69 12.66
CA VAL A 739 -5.58 36.65 13.94
C VAL A 739 -5.91 35.19 14.26
N TYR A 740 -5.37 34.66 15.35
CA TYR A 740 -5.60 33.29 15.80
C TYR A 740 -5.39 33.13 17.32
N LEU A 741 -5.76 31.99 17.90
CA LEU A 741 -5.58 31.74 19.33
C LEU A 741 -4.09 31.61 19.68
N GLY A 742 -3.59 32.52 20.53
CA GLY A 742 -2.18 32.60 20.90
C GLY A 742 -1.36 33.58 20.06
N SER A 743 -1.97 34.24 19.07
CA SER A 743 -1.31 35.31 18.32
C SER A 743 -1.32 36.64 19.10
N LYS A 744 -0.46 37.59 18.70
CA LYS A 744 -0.48 38.96 19.23
C LYS A 744 -1.81 39.70 18.96
N TYR A 745 -2.62 39.19 18.03
CA TYR A 745 -3.94 39.73 17.70
C TYR A 745 -5.03 38.85 18.34
N LYS A 746 -5.74 39.38 19.34
CA LYS A 746 -6.75 38.61 20.07
C LYS A 746 -7.99 38.29 19.22
N ILE A 747 -8.44 37.04 19.29
CA ILE A 747 -9.78 36.62 18.85
C ILE A 747 -10.82 37.19 19.82
N ILE A 748 -11.77 37.97 19.31
CA ILE A 748 -12.87 38.54 20.09
C ILE A 748 -14.10 37.64 20.09
N ASP A 749 -15.04 37.86 21.01
CA ASP A 749 -16.34 37.19 21.08
C ASP A 749 -16.25 35.66 21.04
N GLN A 750 -15.27 35.08 21.74
CA GLN A 750 -15.05 33.64 21.80
C GLN A 750 -16.25 32.93 22.43
N LYS A 751 -17.09 32.35 21.57
CA LYS A 751 -18.26 31.56 21.95
C LYS A 751 -18.10 30.12 21.49
N LYS A 752 -18.39 29.19 22.38
CA LYS A 752 -18.52 27.75 22.09
C LYS A 752 -19.99 27.35 22.15
N LEU A 753 -20.37 26.30 21.44
CA LEU A 753 -21.75 25.81 21.37
C LEU A 753 -21.87 24.46 22.07
N GLY A 754 -22.73 24.39 23.08
CA GLY A 754 -22.91 23.18 23.89
C GLY A 754 -21.61 22.73 24.55
N LYS A 755 -21.31 21.43 24.46
CA LYS A 755 -20.08 20.81 24.98
C LYS A 755 -18.90 20.81 23.98
N SER A 756 -19.06 21.42 22.80
CA SER A 756 -17.96 21.48 21.82
C SER A 756 -16.80 22.31 22.36
N SER A 757 -15.56 21.82 22.16
CA SER A 757 -14.34 22.54 22.54
C SER A 757 -13.96 23.64 21.55
N TYR A 758 -14.55 23.64 20.35
CA TYR A 758 -14.22 24.55 19.25
C TYR A 758 -14.96 25.88 19.34
N ASN A 759 -14.33 26.93 18.81
CA ASN A 759 -14.99 28.23 18.66
C ASN A 759 -16.05 28.16 17.56
N SER A 760 -17.20 28.79 17.82
CA SER A 760 -18.34 28.83 16.92
C SER A 760 -18.11 29.69 15.68
N ASP A 761 -18.88 29.44 14.64
CA ASP A 761 -18.85 30.26 13.42
C ASP A 761 -19.33 31.69 13.68
N PHE A 762 -20.14 31.92 14.72
CA PHE A 762 -20.46 33.28 15.17
C PHE A 762 -19.19 34.04 15.60
N THR A 763 -18.26 33.37 16.29
CA THR A 763 -16.94 33.93 16.63
C THR A 763 -16.16 34.24 15.35
N THR A 764 -16.11 33.30 14.41
CA THR A 764 -15.42 33.46 13.11
C THR A 764 -15.93 34.70 12.38
N TYR A 765 -17.24 34.81 12.16
CA TYR A 765 -17.85 35.92 11.43
C TYR A 765 -17.78 37.27 12.16
N ALA A 766 -17.83 37.29 13.49
CA ALA A 766 -17.61 38.53 14.26
C ALA A 766 -16.21 39.09 14.04
N ASN A 767 -15.19 38.22 14.05
CA ASN A 767 -13.81 38.61 13.78
C ASN A 767 -13.59 38.98 12.29
N GLY A 768 -14.27 38.29 11.37
CA GLY A 768 -14.29 38.65 9.94
C GLY A 768 -14.88 40.04 9.71
N LEU A 769 -16.02 40.35 10.33
CA LEU A 769 -16.64 41.68 10.27
C LEU A 769 -15.72 42.77 10.84
N LYS A 770 -15.00 42.46 11.92
CA LYS A 770 -13.98 43.37 12.47
C LYS A 770 -12.84 43.63 11.50
N GLN A 771 -12.36 42.62 10.75
CA GLN A 771 -11.34 42.88 9.71
C GLN A 771 -11.94 43.70 8.56
N ILE A 772 -13.15 43.38 8.09
CA ILE A 772 -13.84 44.15 7.04
C ILE A 772 -13.87 45.64 7.39
N ASN A 773 -14.25 45.97 8.63
CA ASN A 773 -14.38 47.35 9.11
C ASN A 773 -13.05 48.03 9.47
N SER A 774 -11.95 47.29 9.54
CA SER A 774 -10.63 47.85 9.89
C SER A 774 -9.98 48.66 8.77
N MET A 775 -10.45 48.50 7.53
CA MET A 775 -9.91 49.18 6.36
C MET A 775 -11.03 49.90 5.60
N LYS A 776 -10.77 51.15 5.19
CA LYS A 776 -11.67 51.89 4.28
C LYS A 776 -11.48 51.51 2.81
N GLY A 777 -10.23 51.27 2.38
CA GLY A 777 -9.89 50.82 1.02
C GLY A 777 -10.02 49.31 0.80
N GLY A 778 -9.70 48.82 -0.40
CA GLY A 778 -9.77 47.39 -0.72
C GLY A 778 -8.81 46.53 0.12
N GLN A 779 -9.19 45.28 0.34
CA GLN A 779 -8.45 44.33 1.17
C GLN A 779 -8.82 42.89 0.84
N PHE A 780 -7.90 41.97 1.16
CA PHE A 780 -8.16 40.53 1.12
C PHE A 780 -8.26 39.96 2.54
N ILE A 781 -9.27 39.11 2.77
CA ILE A 781 -9.50 38.45 4.05
C ILE A 781 -9.63 36.95 3.80
N ASN A 782 -8.71 36.16 4.34
CA ASN A 782 -8.82 34.71 4.40
C ASN A 782 -9.45 34.30 5.75
N LEU A 783 -10.68 33.80 5.74
CA LEU A 783 -11.51 33.56 6.91
C LEU A 783 -11.78 32.06 7.07
N ILE A 784 -11.16 31.43 8.04
CA ILE A 784 -11.13 29.96 8.19
C ILE A 784 -11.83 29.58 9.49
N SER A 785 -12.97 28.91 9.41
CA SER A 785 -13.70 28.44 10.58
C SER A 785 -13.14 27.12 11.15
N ILE A 786 -13.67 26.65 12.29
CA ILE A 786 -13.27 25.39 12.93
C ILE A 786 -14.47 24.65 13.60
N GLN A 787 -15.67 25.24 13.61
CA GLN A 787 -16.78 24.77 14.45
C GLN A 787 -17.19 23.31 14.17
N ASN A 788 -17.22 22.92 12.90
CA ASN A 788 -17.68 21.60 12.48
C ASN A 788 -16.54 20.60 12.29
N HIS A 789 -15.38 20.84 12.91
CA HIS A 789 -14.27 19.90 12.94
C HIS A 789 -14.62 18.67 13.81
N MET A 790 -14.13 17.49 13.42
CA MET A 790 -14.29 16.24 14.18
C MET A 790 -13.59 16.28 15.56
N PRO A 791 -13.96 15.43 16.55
CA PRO A 791 -14.95 14.33 16.52
C PRO A 791 -16.41 14.80 16.64
N TYR A 792 -17.41 14.05 16.17
CA TYR A 792 -18.83 14.44 16.27
C TYR A 792 -19.56 13.77 17.44
N ASN A 793 -19.17 14.10 18.66
CA ASN A 793 -19.84 13.58 19.86
C ASN A 793 -21.13 14.36 20.15
N ASN A 794 -22.05 13.82 20.96
CA ASN A 794 -23.31 14.48 21.32
C ASN A 794 -23.10 15.79 22.14
N TRP A 795 -22.72 16.86 21.46
CA TRP A 795 -22.30 18.13 22.06
C TRP A 795 -23.46 19.08 22.32
N TYR A 796 -24.48 19.06 21.47
CA TYR A 796 -25.52 20.07 21.45
C TYR A 796 -26.74 19.60 22.23
N PRO A 797 -27.16 20.32 23.29
CA PRO A 797 -28.39 19.99 23.99
C PRO A 797 -29.59 20.17 23.07
N ASN A 798 -30.64 19.37 23.27
CA ASN A 798 -31.89 19.41 22.50
C ASN A 798 -31.67 19.32 20.98
N ASN A 799 -30.80 18.42 20.53
CA ASN A 799 -30.56 18.20 19.11
C ASN A 799 -31.77 17.53 18.43
N GLU A 800 -32.58 18.32 17.71
CA GLU A 800 -33.78 17.84 17.02
C GLU A 800 -33.52 16.81 15.93
N TYR A 801 -32.28 16.68 15.44
CA TYR A 801 -31.91 15.69 14.44
C TYR A 801 -31.62 14.31 15.05
N MET A 802 -31.56 14.20 16.38
CA MET A 802 -31.21 12.96 17.05
C MET A 802 -32.30 11.90 16.88
N GLY A 803 -31.91 10.71 16.41
CA GLY A 803 -32.86 9.65 16.02
C GLY A 803 -33.68 9.95 14.75
N LYS A 804 -33.39 11.04 14.04
CA LYS A 804 -34.12 11.50 12.84
C LYS A 804 -33.34 11.36 11.53
N VAL A 805 -32.19 10.69 11.57
CA VAL A 805 -31.32 10.42 10.42
C VAL A 805 -31.33 8.92 10.11
N SER A 806 -31.53 8.57 8.86
CA SER A 806 -31.49 7.19 8.35
C SER A 806 -30.90 7.12 6.95
N GLY A 807 -30.69 5.92 6.42
CA GLY A 807 -30.13 5.68 5.07
C GLY A 807 -29.30 4.41 5.00
N GLU A 808 -29.02 3.92 3.77
CA GLU A 808 -28.21 2.71 3.54
C GLU A 808 -26.81 2.87 4.17
N LEU A 809 -26.22 4.06 4.03
CA LEU A 809 -24.88 4.37 4.55
C LEU A 809 -24.87 4.68 6.07
N PHE A 810 -26.02 4.88 6.70
CA PHE A 810 -26.16 5.23 8.13
C PHE A 810 -26.78 4.08 8.92
N ASN A 811 -26.26 2.87 8.70
CA ASN A 811 -26.82 1.63 9.24
C ASN A 811 -26.44 1.35 10.72
N THR A 812 -25.40 2.00 11.26
CA THR A 812 -25.01 1.88 12.67
C THR A 812 -25.59 3.00 13.54
N ALA A 813 -25.79 2.74 14.84
CA ALA A 813 -26.25 3.76 15.79
C ALA A 813 -25.25 4.91 15.93
N ALA A 814 -23.96 4.59 16.04
CA ALA A 814 -22.88 5.57 16.13
C ALA A 814 -22.84 6.53 14.92
N ALA A 815 -22.96 6.01 13.69
CA ALA A 815 -22.96 6.85 12.49
C ALA A 815 -24.18 7.78 12.46
N ARG A 816 -25.36 7.31 12.88
CA ARG A 816 -26.58 8.14 12.98
C ARG A 816 -26.43 9.25 14.02
N GLU A 817 -25.86 8.95 15.18
CA GLU A 817 -25.63 9.93 16.25
C GLU A 817 -24.60 11.00 15.84
N GLN A 818 -23.47 10.57 15.25
CA GLN A 818 -22.45 11.48 14.73
C GLN A 818 -23.03 12.38 13.62
N MET A 819 -23.80 11.81 12.69
CA MET A 819 -24.44 12.57 11.62
C MET A 819 -25.46 13.58 12.16
N ALA A 820 -26.31 13.19 13.12
CA ALA A 820 -27.27 14.10 13.73
C ALA A 820 -26.57 15.24 14.50
N THR A 821 -25.47 14.97 15.20
CA THR A 821 -24.64 16.01 15.82
C THR A 821 -24.07 16.96 14.77
N TYR A 822 -23.49 16.42 13.70
CA TYR A 822 -22.92 17.20 12.61
C TYR A 822 -23.98 18.10 11.94
N ILE A 823 -25.17 17.57 11.62
CA ILE A 823 -26.28 18.35 11.05
C ILE A 823 -26.65 19.54 11.93
N LYS A 824 -26.67 19.35 13.26
CA LYS A 824 -26.95 20.45 14.20
C LYS A 824 -25.86 21.53 14.18
N GLY A 825 -24.59 21.15 14.06
CA GLY A 825 -23.47 22.08 13.87
C GLY A 825 -23.62 22.90 12.59
N VAL A 826 -23.92 22.23 11.47
CA VAL A 826 -24.21 22.85 10.18
C VAL A 826 -25.39 23.83 10.25
N GLN A 827 -26.43 23.52 11.04
CA GLN A 827 -27.54 24.44 11.29
C GLN A 827 -27.09 25.74 11.98
N TYR A 828 -26.12 25.67 12.91
CA TYR A 828 -25.55 26.88 13.51
C TYR A 828 -24.71 27.67 12.50
N THR A 829 -23.98 27.00 11.61
CA THR A 829 -23.26 27.65 10.49
C THR A 829 -24.24 28.43 9.61
N ASP A 830 -25.36 27.84 9.19
CA ASP A 830 -26.40 28.50 8.38
C ASP A 830 -26.91 29.80 9.03
N LYS A 831 -27.20 29.75 10.33
CA LYS A 831 -27.62 30.93 11.12
C LYS A 831 -26.52 31.99 11.21
N ALA A 832 -25.27 31.58 11.38
CA ALA A 832 -24.14 32.48 11.49
C ALA A 832 -23.83 33.18 10.16
N VAL A 833 -23.86 32.44 9.05
CA VAL A 833 -23.75 32.98 7.67
C VAL A 833 -24.89 33.96 7.39
N LYS A 834 -26.15 33.62 7.73
CA LYS A 834 -27.30 34.53 7.59
C LYS A 834 -27.07 35.85 8.28
N LYS A 835 -26.60 35.81 9.52
CA LYS A 835 -26.29 37.02 10.29
C LYS A 835 -25.16 37.81 9.64
N PHE A 836 -24.10 37.14 9.20
CA PHE A 836 -22.94 37.78 8.57
C PHE A 836 -23.30 38.51 7.27
N ILE A 837 -24.01 37.84 6.36
CA ILE A 837 -24.50 38.43 5.11
C ILE A 837 -25.37 39.67 5.38
N GLY A 838 -26.29 39.56 6.35
CA GLY A 838 -27.12 40.70 6.75
C GLY A 838 -26.37 41.88 7.36
N GLN A 839 -25.15 41.68 7.88
CA GLN A 839 -24.28 42.76 8.36
C GLN A 839 -23.48 43.38 7.21
N ILE A 840 -22.89 42.58 6.32
CA ILE A 840 -22.10 43.11 5.18
C ILE A 840 -22.94 43.91 4.18
N ASP A 841 -24.24 43.60 4.06
CA ASP A 841 -25.16 44.36 3.19
C ASP A 841 -25.46 45.76 3.71
N LYS A 842 -25.19 46.04 4.99
CA LYS A 842 -25.33 47.38 5.58
C LYS A 842 -24.10 48.25 5.38
N ILE A 843 -22.99 47.68 4.91
CA ILE A 843 -21.72 48.38 4.76
C ILE A 843 -21.66 49.00 3.36
N LYS A 844 -21.45 50.32 3.29
CA LYS A 844 -21.28 51.07 2.04
C LYS A 844 -19.85 50.92 1.47
N LYS A 845 -19.47 49.68 1.18
CA LYS A 845 -18.16 49.27 0.66
C LYS A 845 -18.33 48.05 -0.24
N PRO A 846 -17.60 47.91 -1.36
CA PRO A 846 -17.73 46.74 -2.22
C PRO A 846 -17.14 45.51 -1.52
N ILE A 847 -18.01 44.58 -1.11
CA ILE A 847 -17.64 43.35 -0.40
C ILE A 847 -18.13 42.16 -1.21
N THR A 848 -17.22 41.24 -1.53
CA THR A 848 -17.55 39.95 -2.14
C THR A 848 -17.04 38.81 -1.26
N ILE A 849 -17.91 37.86 -0.93
CA ILE A 849 -17.57 36.65 -0.20
C ILE A 849 -17.57 35.45 -1.14
N VAL A 850 -16.51 34.66 -1.11
CA VAL A 850 -16.43 33.30 -1.66
C VAL A 850 -16.54 32.35 -0.48
N PHE A 851 -17.74 31.81 -0.25
CA PHE A 851 -18.00 30.81 0.78
C PHE A 851 -17.88 29.42 0.17
N TYR A 852 -17.18 28.51 0.85
CA TYR A 852 -17.09 27.11 0.44
C TYR A 852 -16.88 26.19 1.64
N GLY A 853 -17.45 25.00 1.58
CA GLY A 853 -17.05 23.90 2.46
C GLY A 853 -15.79 23.22 1.93
N ASP A 854 -14.78 23.00 2.76
CA ASP A 854 -13.51 22.45 2.30
C ASP A 854 -13.58 20.96 1.95
N HIS A 855 -14.18 20.12 2.79
CA HIS A 855 -14.32 18.68 2.53
C HIS A 855 -15.53 18.06 3.24
N TYR A 856 -15.84 16.80 2.91
CA TYR A 856 -16.81 16.01 3.66
C TYR A 856 -16.32 15.70 5.08
N PRO A 857 -17.20 15.65 6.09
CA PRO A 857 -16.86 15.21 7.43
C PRO A 857 -16.59 13.69 7.45
N SER A 858 -15.70 13.26 8.33
CA SER A 858 -15.22 11.88 8.41
C SER A 858 -16.17 10.91 9.15
N ILE A 859 -17.47 10.99 8.87
CA ILE A 859 -18.53 10.21 9.55
C ILE A 859 -18.73 8.84 8.87
N LEU A 860 -18.61 8.80 7.54
CA LEU A 860 -18.77 7.59 6.74
C LEU A 860 -17.41 7.03 6.32
N SER A 861 -17.31 5.70 6.24
CA SER A 861 -16.10 5.01 5.77
C SER A 861 -15.72 5.46 4.36
N GLN A 862 -14.42 5.68 4.13
CA GLN A 862 -13.88 5.99 2.81
C GLN A 862 -14.18 4.91 1.76
N ASN A 863 -14.50 3.67 2.15
CA ASN A 863 -14.89 2.64 1.17
C ASN A 863 -16.14 3.03 0.36
N TYR A 864 -16.98 3.92 0.89
CA TYR A 864 -18.16 4.44 0.18
C TYR A 864 -17.83 5.52 -0.85
N THR A 865 -16.67 6.20 -0.74
CA THR A 865 -16.26 7.20 -1.75
C THR A 865 -16.02 6.53 -3.10
N ALA A 866 -15.58 5.28 -3.15
CA ALA A 866 -15.46 4.53 -4.41
C ALA A 866 -16.82 4.28 -5.09
N LYS A 867 -17.92 4.19 -4.33
CA LYS A 867 -19.28 4.01 -4.87
C LYS A 867 -19.86 5.34 -5.38
N TYR A 868 -19.48 6.46 -4.75
CA TYR A 868 -19.99 7.80 -5.05
C TYR A 868 -18.85 8.84 -5.15
N PRO A 869 -17.89 8.68 -6.09
CA PRO A 869 -16.62 9.41 -6.05
C PRO A 869 -16.77 10.91 -6.21
N VAL A 870 -17.59 11.38 -7.16
CA VAL A 870 -17.83 12.82 -7.35
C VAL A 870 -18.70 13.38 -6.23
N GLN A 871 -19.83 12.73 -5.93
CA GLN A 871 -20.79 13.23 -4.93
C GLN A 871 -20.17 13.36 -3.54
N MET A 872 -19.38 12.38 -3.09
CA MET A 872 -18.71 12.41 -1.78
C MET A 872 -17.44 13.26 -1.72
N HIS A 873 -17.10 13.97 -2.80
CA HIS A 873 -16.08 15.02 -2.83
C HIS A 873 -16.65 16.36 -3.30
N ALA A 874 -17.97 16.49 -3.44
CA ALA A 874 -18.63 17.71 -3.90
C ALA A 874 -19.31 18.45 -2.74
N THR A 875 -18.68 19.50 -2.22
CA THR A 875 -19.23 20.37 -1.17
C THR A 875 -20.01 21.53 -1.82
N ARG A 876 -20.72 22.34 -1.02
CA ARG A 876 -21.41 23.55 -1.55
C ARG A 876 -20.50 24.77 -1.47
N TYR A 877 -20.63 25.64 -2.47
CA TYR A 877 -20.03 26.96 -2.47
C TYR A 877 -21.02 28.02 -2.95
N PHE A 878 -20.77 29.28 -2.59
CA PHE A 878 -21.37 30.43 -3.25
C PHE A 878 -20.41 31.62 -3.31
N ILE A 879 -20.59 32.46 -4.35
CA ILE A 879 -19.92 33.76 -4.47
C ILE A 879 -20.99 34.84 -4.41
N TYR A 880 -20.95 35.67 -3.36
CA TYR A 880 -21.94 36.71 -3.11
C TYR A 880 -21.27 38.08 -3.03
N SER A 881 -21.72 39.01 -3.88
CA SER A 881 -21.34 40.42 -3.84
C SER A 881 -22.43 41.18 -3.08
N ASN A 882 -22.09 42.01 -2.08
CA ASN A 882 -23.07 42.79 -1.34
C ASN A 882 -23.78 43.83 -2.23
N LYS A 883 -24.87 44.43 -1.72
CA LYS A 883 -25.65 45.45 -2.47
C LYS A 883 -24.75 46.55 -3.05
N TYR A 884 -23.86 47.11 -2.24
CA TYR A 884 -22.94 48.17 -2.67
C TYR A 884 -22.02 47.71 -3.81
N ALA A 885 -21.43 46.52 -3.74
CA ALA A 885 -20.57 46.00 -4.81
C ALA A 885 -21.31 45.88 -6.15
N ARG A 886 -22.57 45.42 -6.12
CA ARG A 886 -23.40 45.29 -7.34
C ARG A 886 -23.73 46.64 -7.96
N GLU A 887 -24.05 47.64 -7.14
CA GLU A 887 -24.23 49.04 -7.57
C GLU A 887 -22.94 49.63 -8.18
N HIS A 888 -21.78 49.07 -7.83
CA HIS A 888 -20.45 49.49 -8.31
C HIS A 888 -19.85 48.48 -9.30
N GLY A 889 -20.69 47.86 -10.12
CA GLY A 889 -20.26 47.11 -11.31
C GLY A 889 -19.95 45.63 -11.08
N ALA A 890 -20.09 45.10 -9.87
CA ALA A 890 -20.06 43.66 -9.66
C ALA A 890 -21.33 43.01 -10.25
N LYS A 891 -21.18 41.83 -10.85
CA LYS A 891 -22.30 41.01 -11.34
C LYS A 891 -23.10 40.46 -10.16
N GLU A 892 -24.40 40.29 -10.36
CA GLU A 892 -25.27 39.63 -9.36
C GLU A 892 -24.92 38.14 -9.22
N LYS A 893 -24.78 37.43 -10.33
CA LYS A 893 -24.34 36.04 -10.40
C LYS A 893 -23.73 35.70 -11.76
N LEU A 894 -22.95 34.63 -11.81
CA LEU A 894 -22.45 34.00 -13.02
C LEU A 894 -23.45 32.93 -13.50
N THR A 895 -23.60 32.78 -14.82
CA THR A 895 -24.62 31.90 -15.44
C THR A 895 -24.03 30.67 -16.15
N HIS A 896 -22.71 30.61 -16.33
CA HIS A 896 -22.04 29.53 -17.07
C HIS A 896 -20.91 28.92 -16.24
N ASN A 897 -20.71 27.60 -16.37
CA ASN A 897 -19.66 26.81 -15.71
C ASN A 897 -19.63 26.90 -14.18
N THR A 898 -20.79 27.03 -13.53
CA THR A 898 -20.89 27.21 -12.06
C THR A 898 -21.29 25.96 -11.30
N ASN A 899 -21.76 24.89 -11.96
CA ASN A 899 -22.39 23.77 -11.28
C ASN A 899 -21.39 22.83 -10.60
N TYR A 900 -20.30 22.49 -11.29
CA TYR A 900 -19.16 21.75 -10.73
C TYR A 900 -17.88 22.51 -11.04
N VAL A 901 -17.17 22.90 -9.99
CA VAL A 901 -15.92 23.66 -10.07
C VAL A 901 -14.91 23.10 -9.08
N ASN A 902 -13.63 23.36 -9.26
CA ASN A 902 -12.61 23.11 -8.25
C ASN A 902 -12.37 24.38 -7.41
N THR A 903 -11.83 24.22 -6.20
CA THR A 903 -11.28 25.31 -5.36
C THR A 903 -10.34 26.23 -6.13
N SER A 904 -9.52 25.69 -7.04
CA SER A 904 -8.59 26.44 -7.90
C SER A 904 -9.30 27.42 -8.85
N ASP A 905 -10.58 27.18 -9.17
CA ASP A 905 -11.35 28.02 -10.10
C ASP A 905 -11.88 29.31 -9.45
N PHE A 906 -11.93 29.37 -8.11
CA PHE A 906 -12.54 30.50 -7.40
C PHE A 906 -11.90 31.85 -7.67
N THR A 907 -10.59 31.89 -7.95
CA THR A 907 -9.93 33.15 -8.32
C THR A 907 -10.50 33.69 -9.62
N ALA A 908 -10.61 32.87 -10.66
CA ALA A 908 -11.17 33.26 -11.95
C ALA A 908 -12.65 33.69 -11.82
N MET A 909 -13.44 32.90 -11.08
CA MET A 909 -14.86 33.18 -10.86
C MET A 909 -15.09 34.46 -10.07
N MET A 910 -14.31 34.69 -9.01
CA MET A 910 -14.40 35.90 -8.20
C MET A 910 -14.01 37.14 -9.01
N LEU A 911 -12.94 37.07 -9.81
CA LEU A 911 -12.54 38.16 -10.70
C LEU A 911 -13.66 38.49 -11.69
N GLU A 912 -14.31 37.47 -12.26
CA GLU A 912 -15.44 37.69 -13.16
C GLU A 912 -16.65 38.30 -12.47
N GLN A 913 -17.01 37.80 -11.29
CA GLN A 913 -18.15 38.30 -10.55
C GLN A 913 -17.94 39.74 -10.05
N THR A 914 -16.73 40.09 -9.65
CA THR A 914 -16.41 41.47 -9.23
C THR A 914 -16.16 42.41 -10.41
N ASN A 915 -16.22 41.89 -11.64
CA ASN A 915 -15.88 42.62 -12.85
C ASN A 915 -14.48 43.25 -12.81
N SER A 916 -13.54 42.57 -12.15
CA SER A 916 -12.17 43.05 -11.91
C SER A 916 -11.24 42.68 -13.05
N LYS A 917 -10.25 43.54 -13.32
CA LYS A 917 -9.17 43.28 -14.28
C LYS A 917 -8.30 42.10 -13.84
N VAL A 918 -7.72 41.40 -14.81
CA VAL A 918 -6.92 40.19 -14.63
C VAL A 918 -5.47 40.40 -15.07
N THR A 919 -4.54 39.76 -14.39
CA THR A 919 -3.14 39.56 -14.84
C THR A 919 -3.05 38.48 -15.92
N PRO A 920 -1.91 38.33 -16.62
CA PRO A 920 -1.67 37.19 -17.50
C PRO A 920 -1.91 35.84 -16.81
N TYR A 921 -1.42 35.64 -15.59
CA TYR A 921 -1.67 34.40 -14.85
C TYR A 921 -3.16 34.18 -14.55
N GLN A 922 -3.86 35.23 -14.12
CA GLN A 922 -5.31 35.16 -13.90
C GLN A 922 -6.12 34.98 -15.18
N ALA A 923 -5.61 35.45 -16.33
CA ALA A 923 -6.19 35.17 -17.63
C ALA A 923 -6.05 33.69 -18.00
N LEU A 924 -4.90 33.05 -17.72
CA LEU A 924 -4.75 31.59 -17.82
C LEU A 924 -5.78 30.87 -16.94
N LEU A 925 -5.93 31.26 -15.67
CA LEU A 925 -6.94 30.66 -14.78
C LEU A 925 -8.37 30.86 -15.32
N THR A 926 -8.64 32.01 -15.94
CA THR A 926 -9.93 32.29 -16.57
C THR A 926 -10.20 31.37 -17.76
N GLU A 927 -9.20 31.13 -18.60
CA GLU A 927 -9.30 30.20 -19.73
C GLU A 927 -9.47 28.74 -19.27
N VAL A 928 -8.73 28.33 -18.22
CA VAL A 928 -8.90 27.02 -17.57
C VAL A 928 -10.35 26.83 -17.12
N HIS A 929 -10.89 27.75 -16.33
CA HIS A 929 -12.27 27.66 -15.82
C HIS A 929 -13.32 27.70 -16.94
N LYS A 930 -13.12 28.51 -17.98
CA LYS A 930 -14.11 28.68 -19.06
C LYS A 930 -14.12 27.52 -20.05
N LYS A 931 -12.96 26.95 -20.35
CA LYS A 931 -12.81 26.01 -21.47
C LYS A 931 -12.57 24.57 -21.04
N LEU A 932 -12.04 24.31 -19.85
CA LEU A 932 -11.82 22.94 -19.36
C LEU A 932 -12.96 22.46 -18.47
N PRO A 933 -13.26 21.15 -18.45
CA PRO A 933 -13.95 20.55 -17.32
C PRO A 933 -13.16 20.77 -16.03
N ALA A 934 -13.83 20.75 -14.88
CA ALA A 934 -13.19 20.99 -13.59
C ALA A 934 -12.11 19.93 -13.33
N ILE A 935 -10.89 20.38 -13.03
CA ILE A 935 -9.75 19.51 -12.71
C ILE A 935 -9.86 19.13 -11.24
N THR A 936 -9.71 17.85 -10.92
CA THR A 936 -9.72 17.37 -9.53
C THR A 936 -8.72 16.24 -9.36
N ILE A 937 -8.48 15.84 -8.11
CA ILE A 937 -7.64 14.68 -7.80
C ILE A 937 -8.27 13.39 -8.32
N ASN A 938 -7.46 12.36 -8.52
CA ASN A 938 -7.98 11.03 -8.77
C ASN A 938 -8.66 10.46 -7.51
N PHE A 939 -9.99 10.38 -7.51
CA PHE A 939 -10.75 9.83 -6.39
C PHE A 939 -10.54 8.33 -6.18
N ASN A 940 -10.07 7.60 -7.20
CA ASN A 940 -9.92 6.14 -7.18
C ASN A 940 -8.46 5.68 -7.02
N GLY A 941 -7.48 6.57 -7.00
CA GLY A 941 -6.06 6.22 -6.94
C GLY A 941 -5.22 7.31 -6.28
N ASP A 942 -3.95 7.02 -5.98
CA ASP A 942 -3.10 7.93 -5.22
C ASP A 942 -2.44 9.03 -6.08
N LYS A 943 -2.61 8.99 -7.41
CA LYS A 943 -1.85 9.80 -8.38
C LYS A 943 -2.70 10.28 -9.56
N GLY A 944 -2.36 11.48 -10.05
CA GLY A 944 -2.92 12.08 -11.26
C GLY A 944 -4.24 12.82 -11.03
N PHE A 945 -4.72 13.47 -12.10
CA PHE A 945 -5.96 14.22 -12.10
C PHE A 945 -7.10 13.44 -12.76
N GLN A 946 -8.32 13.87 -12.44
CA GLN A 946 -9.54 13.56 -13.17
C GLN A 946 -10.19 14.86 -13.64
N LEU A 947 -11.01 14.76 -14.68
CA LEU A 947 -11.79 15.86 -15.21
C LEU A 947 -13.26 15.58 -14.96
N VAL A 948 -14.00 16.56 -14.44
CA VAL A 948 -15.43 16.44 -14.15
C VAL A 948 -16.18 17.55 -14.90
N ASP A 949 -17.16 17.16 -15.69
CA ASP A 949 -17.99 18.11 -16.43
C ASP A 949 -19.05 18.80 -15.53
N GLN A 950 -19.76 19.76 -16.10
CA GLN A 950 -20.82 20.50 -15.40
C GLN A 950 -22.04 19.63 -15.02
N LYS A 951 -22.11 18.36 -15.45
CA LYS A 951 -23.14 17.38 -15.04
C LYS A 951 -22.64 16.46 -13.93
N GLY A 952 -21.37 16.54 -13.54
CA GLY A 952 -20.75 15.67 -12.54
C GLY A 952 -20.23 14.35 -13.11
N HIS A 953 -20.06 14.24 -14.44
CA HIS A 953 -19.52 13.05 -15.08
C HIS A 953 -18.02 13.19 -15.35
N PHE A 954 -17.30 12.06 -15.26
CA PHE A 954 -15.89 12.02 -15.63
C PHE A 954 -15.70 12.20 -17.13
N VAL A 955 -14.75 13.05 -17.50
CA VAL A 955 -14.30 13.27 -18.87
C VAL A 955 -12.93 12.62 -19.04
N ASP A 956 -12.77 11.80 -20.08
CA ASP A 956 -11.46 11.27 -20.46
C ASP A 956 -10.62 12.42 -21.05
N PRO A 957 -9.42 12.73 -20.50
CA PRO A 957 -8.54 13.76 -21.05
C PRO A 957 -8.27 13.62 -22.55
N LYS A 958 -8.32 12.39 -23.10
CA LYS A 958 -8.14 12.15 -24.54
C LYS A 958 -9.28 12.68 -25.41
N LYS A 959 -10.42 13.04 -24.82
CA LYS A 959 -11.57 13.63 -25.51
C LYS A 959 -11.54 15.16 -25.52
N LEU A 960 -10.54 15.78 -24.90
CA LEU A 960 -10.35 17.23 -24.97
C LEU A 960 -10.05 17.65 -26.41
N THR A 961 -10.55 18.82 -26.80
CA THR A 961 -10.17 19.44 -28.08
C THR A 961 -8.69 19.83 -28.05
N SER A 962 -8.09 20.08 -29.21
CA SER A 962 -6.69 20.53 -29.30
C SER A 962 -6.45 21.82 -28.52
N GLU A 963 -7.43 22.73 -28.51
CA GLU A 963 -7.38 23.97 -27.72
C GLU A 963 -7.41 23.68 -26.21
N GLN A 964 -8.32 22.82 -25.76
CA GLN A 964 -8.41 22.42 -24.36
C GLN A 964 -7.13 21.72 -23.89
N GLN A 965 -6.57 20.83 -24.71
CA GLN A 965 -5.31 20.17 -24.38
C GLN A 965 -4.14 21.17 -24.29
N ALA A 966 -4.10 22.18 -25.16
CA ALA A 966 -3.10 23.23 -25.09
C ALA A 966 -3.22 24.05 -23.79
N ILE A 967 -4.42 24.45 -23.40
CA ILE A 967 -4.66 25.18 -22.14
C ILE A 967 -4.27 24.32 -20.92
N LEU A 968 -4.61 23.03 -20.93
CA LEU A 968 -4.24 22.10 -19.87
C LEU A 968 -2.71 21.98 -19.74
N ASN A 969 -2.01 21.87 -20.87
CA ASN A 969 -0.54 21.81 -20.89
C ASN A 969 0.09 23.12 -20.41
N ASP A 970 -0.45 24.27 -20.80
CA ASP A 970 0.02 25.58 -20.35
C ASP A 970 -0.17 25.73 -18.82
N TYR A 971 -1.31 25.30 -18.30
CA TYR A 971 -1.58 25.26 -16.87
C TYR A 971 -0.61 24.33 -16.11
N GLU A 972 -0.41 23.11 -16.60
CA GLU A 972 0.56 22.16 -16.04
C GLU A 972 1.99 22.74 -16.05
N MET A 973 2.37 23.45 -17.11
CA MET A 973 3.68 24.12 -17.24
C MET A 973 3.89 25.18 -16.14
N VAL A 974 2.88 26.03 -15.92
CA VAL A 974 2.96 27.13 -14.94
C VAL A 974 2.91 26.58 -13.52
N GLN A 975 2.08 25.56 -13.25
CA GLN A 975 2.07 24.91 -11.94
C GLN A 975 3.38 24.19 -11.67
N TYR A 976 3.96 23.49 -12.65
CA TYR A 976 5.27 22.85 -12.52
C TYR A 976 6.34 23.89 -12.15
N ASP A 977 6.37 25.03 -12.84
CA ASP A 977 7.33 26.12 -12.59
C ASP A 977 7.35 26.55 -11.11
N MET A 978 6.16 26.65 -10.49
CA MET A 978 5.97 27.12 -9.11
C MET A 978 5.97 26.04 -8.03
N THR A 979 6.15 24.78 -8.38
CA THR A 979 6.07 23.67 -7.41
C THR A 979 7.29 22.76 -7.43
N ALA A 980 7.80 22.40 -8.62
CA ALA A 980 8.95 21.52 -8.81
C ALA A 980 10.03 22.12 -9.73
N GLY A 981 9.74 23.27 -10.34
CA GLY A 981 10.60 23.99 -11.27
C GLY A 981 11.51 25.02 -10.60
N GLN A 982 11.92 25.99 -11.40
CA GLN A 982 12.86 27.07 -11.08
C GLN A 982 12.13 28.41 -10.82
N ALA A 983 10.80 28.41 -10.79
CA ALA A 983 9.94 29.59 -10.61
C ALA A 983 10.33 30.79 -11.50
N TYR A 984 10.52 30.54 -12.80
CA TYR A 984 10.81 31.58 -13.77
C TYR A 984 9.71 32.64 -13.84
N GLY A 985 8.45 32.25 -13.60
CA GLY A 985 7.29 33.13 -13.60
C GLY A 985 7.37 34.23 -12.54
N LEU A 986 8.05 34.00 -11.41
CA LEU A 986 8.27 35.05 -10.40
C LEU A 986 9.17 36.18 -10.91
N LYS A 987 10.03 35.88 -11.88
CA LYS A 987 10.95 36.84 -12.50
C LYS A 987 10.37 37.47 -13.77
N ALA A 988 9.25 36.95 -14.27
CA ALA A 988 8.56 37.48 -15.44
C ALA A 988 7.72 38.71 -15.06
N LYS A 989 8.12 39.88 -15.57
CA LYS A 989 7.43 41.14 -15.30
C LYS A 989 5.97 41.07 -15.74
N GLY A 990 5.06 41.46 -14.86
CA GLY A 990 3.62 41.53 -15.14
C GLY A 990 2.87 40.20 -15.01
N PHE A 991 3.54 39.05 -14.91
CA PHE A 991 2.87 37.74 -15.01
C PHE A 991 1.88 37.48 -13.86
N TYR A 992 2.33 37.71 -12.63
CA TYR A 992 1.56 37.50 -11.41
C TYR A 992 0.96 38.78 -10.79
N LYS A 993 1.32 39.96 -11.29
CA LYS A 993 0.86 41.26 -10.77
C LYS A 993 0.67 42.23 -11.92
N LEU A 994 -0.41 43.00 -11.90
CA LEU A 994 -0.65 44.05 -12.90
C LEU A 994 0.50 45.07 -12.87
N ASN A 995 1.01 45.43 -14.05
CA ASN A 995 1.91 46.57 -14.17
C ASN A 995 1.13 47.83 -13.77
N ASN A 996 1.65 48.58 -12.81
CA ASN A 996 1.12 49.90 -12.46
C ASN A 996 1.33 50.87 -13.60
#